data_AF-A0A914XFE4-F1
#
_entry.id   AF-A0A914XFE4-F1
#
_cell.length_a   1.000
_cell.length_b   1.000
_cell.length_c   1.000
_cell.angle_alpha   90.00
_cell.angle_beta   90.00
_cell.angle_gamma   90.00
#
_symmetry.space_group_name_H-M   'P 1'
#
loop_
_entity.id
_entity.type
_entity.pdbx_description
1 polymer ?
#
loop_
_entity_poly.entity_id
_entity_poly.type
_entity_poly.pdbx_seq_one_letter_code
_entity_poly.pdbx_strand_id
1 'polypeptide(L)'
;MVVGLGGAGKTSLVRALMSNQYQSDGTSNAEITDGIDIVEWNVKVPSPLNPGNRETINYSIWDFAGQAVYYNSHQFFLSNRAIYLLLWNARLGYEHAGLDFWLSSIACHAPLAPVFVVGTHADQVFRADLPMQDLQETFSQIVQFCNISVLTGQGVKELADKLFDVTLRQSYMGERVPSNWLQFEKMLLAKRDEKIIPFQDMQQEAIESQLMLDSQDVKECLTLLHELGSIQYFNKDLLRSQIITNPQWLVDVMACLISVKENVIKNGRFKRKSVKTIWAKYPKQLHSWLLHLTEEFELTYALTTEKTNVVPCLLPETEPEYEWPELSDDEIQEMKLTYQFKYLPAGLFNRAQSRLCQYSDNAAVWKKGSLLHKNRHIALLRQTKDQELVLIVQGPKPENVLFLVLEALILEFFHGVSYDLSIPCIDCVHMGSQDPHMFSLRNVKRAIDLKAPFLQCMKNFHIVAIDSLTSLLPPSSTADYERHITGMLHELKELSSSASAMVQVLVLCHALDSQSKKKEAITAKRLCSSLGTRNINASQLVIAGKQTQVELGTKLASCQVMIAVISEQFCKDQACADIFSFIKRNVKRPLVCAVIDANDQQWRSTIVGAIVSTEIYVNFNSTSHYDDKMDELLQRIKSKVQLSSVKKKKKAEEKFDVFISYSWLNSKDAVAKGLKEIASSLGE
;
A
#
# COMPACT_ATOMS: atom_id res chain seq x y z
N MET A 1 -17.42 -25.31 -1.80
CA MET A 1 -17.61 -24.16 -2.72
C MET A 1 -17.31 -24.61 -4.14
N VAL A 2 -18.18 -24.30 -5.09
CA VAL A 2 -18.04 -24.66 -6.50
C VAL A 2 -17.74 -23.39 -7.29
N VAL A 3 -16.58 -23.34 -7.95
CA VAL A 3 -16.06 -22.15 -8.64
C VAL A 3 -15.56 -22.50 -10.04
N GLY A 4 -15.46 -21.51 -10.93
CA GLY A 4 -15.06 -21.73 -12.32
C GLY A 4 -15.81 -20.80 -13.28
N LEU A 5 -15.36 -20.76 -14.54
CA LEU A 5 -15.97 -19.92 -15.58
C LEU A 5 -17.46 -20.21 -15.80
N GLY A 6 -18.17 -19.23 -16.36
CA GLY A 6 -19.57 -19.38 -16.76
C GLY A 6 -19.73 -20.56 -17.71
N GLY A 7 -20.74 -21.40 -17.50
CA GLY A 7 -20.98 -22.57 -18.36
C GLY A 7 -20.03 -23.76 -18.17
N ALA A 8 -19.16 -23.76 -17.16
CA ALA A 8 -18.26 -24.90 -16.87
C ALA A 8 -18.99 -26.18 -16.39
N GLY A 9 -20.29 -26.12 -16.09
CA GLY A 9 -21.09 -27.25 -15.61
C GLY A 9 -21.26 -27.34 -14.09
N LYS A 10 -21.13 -26.21 -13.38
CA LYS A 10 -21.17 -26.13 -11.91
C LYS A 10 -22.51 -26.57 -11.32
N THR A 11 -23.58 -25.91 -11.73
CA THR A 11 -24.94 -26.24 -11.31
C THR A 11 -25.32 -27.68 -11.69
N SER A 12 -24.87 -28.16 -12.85
CA SER A 12 -25.09 -29.54 -13.29
C SER A 12 -24.38 -30.54 -12.37
N LEU A 13 -23.14 -30.26 -11.95
CA LEU A 13 -22.41 -31.10 -10.99
C LEU A 13 -23.10 -31.12 -9.63
N VAL A 14 -23.55 -29.97 -9.12
CA VAL A 14 -24.27 -29.90 -7.83
C VAL A 14 -25.52 -30.77 -7.88
N ARG A 15 -26.32 -30.67 -8.94
CA ARG A 15 -27.50 -31.53 -9.14
C ARG A 15 -27.15 -33.01 -9.22
N ALA A 16 -26.03 -33.35 -9.88
CA ALA A 16 -25.57 -34.72 -9.99
C ALA A 16 -25.10 -35.30 -8.64
N LEU A 17 -24.34 -34.54 -7.84
CA LEU A 17 -23.88 -34.99 -6.53
C LEU A 17 -25.04 -35.24 -5.56
N MET A 18 -26.12 -34.47 -5.68
CA MET A 18 -27.33 -34.63 -4.86
C MET A 18 -28.29 -35.70 -5.40
N SER A 19 -28.08 -36.21 -6.62
CA SER A 19 -28.93 -37.25 -7.20
C SER A 19 -28.43 -38.64 -6.82
N ASN A 20 -29.36 -39.58 -6.60
CA ASN A 20 -28.99 -40.97 -6.24
C ASN A 20 -28.23 -41.71 -7.35
N GLN A 21 -28.30 -41.24 -8.60
CA GLN A 21 -27.66 -41.86 -9.76
C GLN A 21 -26.36 -41.17 -10.18
N TYR A 22 -25.95 -40.10 -9.49
CA TYR A 22 -24.78 -39.28 -9.86
C TYR A 22 -24.84 -38.74 -11.30
N GLN A 23 -26.05 -38.55 -11.81
CA GLN A 23 -26.34 -38.08 -13.16
C GLN A 23 -27.25 -36.85 -13.11
N SER A 24 -27.18 -36.02 -14.14
CA SER A 24 -28.20 -35.01 -14.43
C SER A 24 -28.33 -34.81 -15.94
N ASP A 25 -29.53 -34.46 -16.41
CA ASP A 25 -29.88 -34.35 -17.85
C ASP A 25 -29.20 -33.18 -18.60
N GLY A 26 -28.15 -32.61 -18.01
CA GLY A 26 -27.52 -31.38 -18.48
C GLY A 26 -28.45 -30.18 -18.31
N THR A 27 -27.87 -28.98 -18.32
CA THR A 27 -28.62 -27.72 -18.27
C THR A 27 -28.62 -27.07 -19.64
N SER A 28 -29.21 -27.73 -20.64
CA SER A 28 -29.31 -27.17 -21.99
C SER A 28 -30.14 -25.88 -22.06
N ASN A 29 -30.96 -25.60 -21.03
CA ASN A 29 -31.80 -24.40 -20.90
C ASN A 29 -31.78 -23.76 -19.49
N ALA A 30 -30.82 -24.07 -18.61
CA ALA A 30 -30.79 -23.38 -17.31
C ALA A 30 -30.24 -21.96 -17.49
N GLU A 31 -30.92 -20.99 -16.89
CA GLU A 31 -30.40 -19.63 -16.78
C GLU A 31 -29.02 -19.65 -16.11
N ILE A 32 -28.11 -18.81 -16.60
CA ILE A 32 -26.78 -18.64 -15.99
C ILE A 32 -26.99 -18.16 -14.55
N THR A 33 -26.37 -18.83 -13.57
CA THR A 33 -26.41 -18.44 -12.16
C THR A 33 -26.12 -16.94 -11.99
N ASP A 34 -27.02 -16.24 -11.30
CA ASP A 34 -26.98 -14.80 -11.06
C ASP A 34 -26.51 -14.56 -9.62
N GLY A 35 -25.21 -14.33 -9.40
CA GLY A 35 -24.62 -14.20 -8.06
C GLY A 35 -24.11 -15.53 -7.47
N ILE A 36 -24.74 -16.04 -6.41
CA ILE A 36 -24.34 -17.28 -5.74
C ILE A 36 -25.60 -18.05 -5.32
N ASP A 37 -25.66 -19.35 -5.58
CA ASP A 37 -26.73 -20.23 -5.11
C ASP A 37 -26.23 -21.11 -3.95
N ILE A 38 -26.96 -21.14 -2.84
CA ILE A 38 -26.60 -21.93 -1.66
C ILE A 38 -27.60 -23.07 -1.44
N VAL A 39 -27.11 -24.30 -1.35
CA VAL A 39 -27.91 -25.51 -1.16
C VAL A 39 -27.34 -26.39 -0.05
N GLU A 40 -28.21 -26.96 0.77
CA GLU A 40 -27.82 -27.90 1.83
C GLU A 40 -27.84 -29.35 1.33
N TRP A 41 -26.79 -30.10 1.66
CA TRP A 41 -26.64 -31.50 1.31
C TRP A 41 -26.26 -32.34 2.52
N ASN A 42 -27.22 -33.14 2.98
CA ASN A 42 -27.05 -34.05 4.12
C ASN A 42 -26.55 -35.40 3.64
N VAL A 43 -25.35 -35.80 4.09
CA VAL A 43 -24.72 -37.07 3.72
C VAL A 43 -24.48 -37.91 4.97
N LYS A 44 -24.95 -39.16 4.93
CA LYS A 44 -24.66 -40.14 5.98
C LYS A 44 -23.32 -40.81 5.68
N VAL A 45 -22.30 -40.51 6.48
CA VAL A 45 -20.97 -41.12 6.41
C VAL A 45 -20.75 -42.08 7.58
N PRO A 46 -19.84 -43.06 7.47
CA PRO A 46 -19.41 -43.85 8.62
C PRO A 46 -18.82 -42.94 9.70
N SER A 47 -19.23 -43.12 10.96
CA SER A 47 -18.65 -42.36 12.07
C SER A 47 -17.18 -42.73 12.23
N PRO A 48 -16.25 -41.76 12.25
CA PRO A 48 -14.85 -42.03 12.53
C PRO A 48 -14.62 -42.52 13.97
N LEU A 49 -15.54 -42.22 14.90
CA LEU A 49 -15.47 -42.63 16.30
C LEU A 49 -16.13 -44.00 16.55
N ASN A 50 -17.16 -44.36 15.78
CA ASN A 50 -17.91 -45.60 15.93
C ASN A 50 -18.16 -46.26 14.55
N PRO A 51 -17.29 -47.17 14.10
CA PRO A 51 -17.36 -47.78 12.76
C PRO A 51 -18.69 -48.49 12.42
N GLY A 52 -19.50 -48.84 13.43
CA GLY A 52 -20.82 -49.44 13.28
C GLY A 52 -21.98 -48.45 13.16
N ASN A 53 -21.74 -47.15 13.35
CA ASN A 53 -22.77 -46.11 13.32
C ASN A 53 -22.53 -45.13 12.17
N ARG A 54 -23.61 -44.58 11.59
CA ARG A 54 -23.51 -43.55 10.55
C ARG A 54 -23.84 -42.20 11.14
N GLU A 55 -22.95 -41.25 10.96
CA GLU A 55 -23.16 -39.85 11.31
C GLU A 55 -23.57 -39.05 10.07
N THR A 56 -24.38 -38.02 10.27
CA THR A 56 -24.79 -37.13 9.19
C THR A 56 -23.84 -35.94 9.16
N ILE A 57 -23.11 -35.78 8.05
CA ILE A 57 -22.41 -34.53 7.73
C ILE A 57 -23.35 -33.65 6.93
N ASN A 58 -23.45 -32.39 7.33
CA ASN A 58 -24.25 -31.40 6.63
C ASN A 58 -23.33 -30.50 5.81
N TYR A 59 -23.42 -30.58 4.48
CA TYR A 59 -22.65 -29.73 3.57
C TYR A 59 -23.47 -28.51 3.18
N SER A 60 -22.88 -27.32 3.30
CA SER A 60 -23.38 -26.11 2.63
C SER A 60 -22.66 -25.97 1.29
N ILE A 61 -23.37 -26.18 0.19
CA ILE A 61 -22.84 -26.09 -1.17
C ILE A 61 -23.11 -24.67 -1.68
N TRP A 62 -22.04 -23.95 -1.99
CA TRP A 62 -22.08 -22.61 -2.57
C TRP A 62 -21.69 -22.71 -4.04
N ASP A 63 -22.61 -22.45 -4.97
CA ASP A 63 -22.38 -22.40 -6.42
C ASP A 63 -22.21 -20.95 -6.86
N PHE A 64 -20.97 -20.56 -7.17
CA PHE A 64 -20.62 -19.18 -7.51
C PHE A 64 -20.88 -18.90 -8.99
N ALA A 65 -21.41 -17.73 -9.33
CA ALA A 65 -21.51 -17.31 -10.73
C ALA A 65 -20.12 -17.25 -11.39
N GLY A 66 -20.06 -17.58 -12.67
CA GLY A 66 -18.79 -17.52 -13.41
C GLY A 66 -18.53 -16.20 -14.12
N GLN A 67 -19.29 -15.15 -13.81
CA GLN A 67 -19.23 -13.86 -14.52
C GLN A 67 -18.29 -12.89 -13.79
N ALA A 68 -17.45 -12.19 -14.55
CA ALA A 68 -16.40 -11.33 -14.00
C ALA A 68 -16.92 -10.20 -13.08
N VAL A 69 -18.16 -9.74 -13.31
CA VAL A 69 -18.82 -8.71 -12.48
C VAL A 69 -18.99 -9.13 -11.02
N TYR A 70 -19.13 -10.44 -10.75
CA TYR A 70 -19.31 -10.97 -9.39
C TYR A 70 -18.00 -11.32 -8.69
N TYR A 71 -16.85 -11.24 -9.37
CA TYR A 71 -15.58 -11.71 -8.80
C TYR A 71 -15.17 -10.94 -7.54
N ASN A 72 -15.49 -9.65 -7.44
CA ASN A 72 -15.23 -8.87 -6.23
C ASN A 72 -16.16 -9.28 -5.08
N SER A 73 -17.42 -9.61 -5.37
CA SER A 73 -18.36 -10.10 -4.36
C SER A 73 -18.04 -11.50 -3.87
N HIS A 74 -17.44 -12.35 -4.70
CA HIS A 74 -17.11 -13.71 -4.28
C HIS A 74 -16.10 -13.76 -3.15
N GLN A 75 -15.14 -12.83 -3.13
CA GLN A 75 -14.06 -12.79 -2.15
C GLN A 75 -14.55 -12.76 -0.71
N PHE A 76 -15.71 -12.14 -0.46
CA PHE A 76 -16.31 -12.05 0.88
C PHE A 76 -16.79 -13.39 1.43
N PHE A 77 -17.06 -14.34 0.54
CA PHE A 77 -17.58 -15.65 0.91
C PHE A 77 -16.51 -16.73 0.85
N LEU A 78 -15.28 -16.42 0.41
CA LEU A 78 -14.18 -17.37 0.41
C LEU A 78 -13.67 -17.58 1.84
N SER A 79 -13.46 -18.84 2.24
CA SER A 79 -13.07 -19.21 3.60
C SER A 79 -12.08 -20.36 3.59
N ASN A 80 -11.17 -20.37 4.56
CA ASN A 80 -10.24 -21.48 4.79
C ASN A 80 -10.95 -22.76 5.28
N ARG A 81 -12.12 -22.64 5.91
CA ARG A 81 -12.95 -23.79 6.37
C ARG A 81 -13.89 -24.28 5.27
N ALA A 82 -13.39 -24.37 4.05
CA ALA A 82 -14.15 -24.81 2.89
C ALA A 82 -13.33 -25.75 2.00
N ILE A 83 -14.03 -26.60 1.26
CA ILE A 83 -13.42 -27.40 0.19
C ILE A 83 -13.83 -26.79 -1.15
N TYR A 84 -12.86 -26.55 -2.01
CA TYR A 84 -13.08 -25.93 -3.32
C TYR A 84 -13.15 -26.97 -4.43
N LEU A 85 -14.21 -26.92 -5.23
CA LEU A 85 -14.35 -27.65 -6.49
C LEU A 85 -14.19 -26.62 -7.62
N LEU A 86 -13.01 -26.57 -8.23
CA LEU A 86 -12.73 -25.72 -9.38
C LEU A 86 -13.07 -26.47 -10.67
N LEU A 87 -14.17 -26.09 -11.30
CA LEU A 87 -14.66 -26.72 -12.52
C LEU A 87 -14.19 -25.98 -13.75
N TRP A 88 -13.80 -26.76 -14.76
CA TRP A 88 -13.48 -26.24 -16.07
C TRP A 88 -14.00 -27.16 -17.17
N ASN A 89 -14.32 -26.58 -18.32
CA ASN A 89 -14.86 -27.34 -19.46
C ASN A 89 -13.70 -27.94 -20.26
N ALA A 90 -13.55 -29.27 -20.21
CA ALA A 90 -12.46 -29.96 -20.89
C ALA A 90 -12.42 -29.73 -22.42
N ARG A 91 -13.56 -29.37 -23.01
CA ARG A 91 -13.71 -29.11 -24.46
C ARG A 91 -13.03 -27.83 -24.92
N LEU A 92 -12.89 -26.84 -24.04
CA LEU A 92 -12.32 -25.55 -24.38
C LEU A 92 -10.78 -25.54 -24.30
N GLY A 93 -10.19 -26.62 -23.80
CA GLY A 93 -8.75 -26.69 -23.54
C GLY A 93 -8.32 -25.92 -22.29
N TYR A 94 -7.11 -26.22 -21.82
CA TYR A 94 -6.53 -25.64 -20.61
C TYR A 94 -6.36 -24.12 -20.70
N GLU A 95 -5.92 -23.61 -21.86
CA GLU A 95 -5.60 -22.18 -22.05
C GLU A 95 -6.82 -21.26 -21.85
N HIS A 96 -8.03 -21.76 -22.11
CA HIS A 96 -9.27 -21.00 -21.97
C HIS A 96 -10.06 -21.39 -20.71
N ALA A 97 -9.52 -22.26 -19.87
CA ALA A 97 -10.19 -22.77 -18.67
C ALA A 97 -10.24 -21.72 -17.53
N GLY A 98 -9.37 -20.70 -17.58
CA GLY A 98 -9.25 -19.70 -16.52
C GLY A 98 -8.78 -20.28 -15.18
N LEU A 99 -8.08 -21.42 -15.19
CA LEU A 99 -7.64 -22.10 -13.97
C LEU A 99 -6.67 -21.23 -13.16
N ASP A 100 -5.71 -20.59 -13.81
CA ASP A 100 -4.73 -19.72 -13.12
C ASP A 100 -5.42 -18.58 -12.37
N PHE A 101 -6.46 -17.98 -12.97
CA PHE A 101 -7.24 -16.93 -12.33
C PHE A 101 -7.93 -17.43 -11.05
N TRP A 102 -8.64 -18.56 -11.13
CA TRP A 102 -9.41 -19.07 -10.00
C TRP A 102 -8.50 -19.69 -8.92
N LEU A 103 -7.46 -20.43 -9.30
CA LEU A 103 -6.49 -20.99 -8.36
C LEU A 103 -5.76 -19.88 -7.61
N SER A 104 -5.32 -18.84 -8.32
CA SER A 104 -4.70 -17.68 -7.67
C SER A 104 -5.68 -16.93 -6.78
N SER A 105 -6.94 -16.79 -7.18
CA SER A 105 -7.99 -16.21 -6.32
C SER A 105 -8.20 -17.04 -5.05
N ILE A 106 -8.29 -18.37 -5.14
CA ILE A 106 -8.43 -19.23 -3.96
C ILE A 106 -7.17 -19.14 -3.09
N ALA A 107 -5.99 -19.23 -3.67
CA ALA A 107 -4.73 -19.13 -2.92
C ALA A 107 -4.57 -17.79 -2.18
N CYS A 108 -5.08 -16.69 -2.75
CA CYS A 108 -5.02 -15.38 -2.12
C CYS A 108 -5.97 -15.24 -0.92
N HIS A 109 -7.16 -15.86 -0.97
CA HIS A 109 -8.20 -15.66 0.04
C HIS A 109 -8.33 -16.83 1.03
N ALA A 110 -8.01 -18.04 0.59
CA ALA A 110 -8.15 -19.28 1.35
C ALA A 110 -6.94 -20.22 1.12
N PRO A 111 -5.72 -19.83 1.52
CA PRO A 111 -4.49 -20.58 1.24
C PRO A 111 -4.40 -21.97 1.90
N LEU A 112 -5.20 -22.22 2.95
CA LEU A 112 -5.22 -23.50 3.66
C LEU A 112 -6.30 -24.45 3.14
N ALA A 113 -7.17 -23.97 2.26
CA ALA A 113 -8.33 -24.73 1.83
C ALA A 113 -7.97 -25.73 0.73
N PRO A 114 -8.40 -27.01 0.85
CA PRO A 114 -8.14 -28.02 -0.18
C PRO A 114 -8.91 -27.72 -1.47
N VAL A 115 -8.24 -27.89 -2.61
CA VAL A 115 -8.81 -27.65 -3.94
C VAL A 115 -8.83 -28.93 -4.78
N PHE A 116 -9.98 -29.25 -5.36
CA PHE A 116 -10.14 -30.24 -6.42
C PHE A 116 -10.30 -29.54 -7.76
N VAL A 117 -9.48 -29.90 -8.74
CA VAL A 117 -9.59 -29.40 -10.11
C VAL A 117 -10.36 -30.42 -10.93
N VAL A 118 -11.54 -30.01 -11.43
CA VAL A 118 -12.54 -30.90 -12.02
C VAL A 118 -12.76 -30.54 -13.49
N GLY A 119 -12.27 -31.38 -14.40
CA GLY A 119 -12.57 -31.31 -15.83
C GLY A 119 -13.94 -31.91 -16.12
N THR A 120 -14.86 -31.10 -16.64
CA THR A 120 -16.22 -31.54 -17.02
C THR A 120 -16.28 -31.94 -18.49
N HIS A 121 -17.36 -32.64 -18.88
CA HIS A 121 -17.59 -33.14 -20.25
C HIS A 121 -16.57 -34.21 -20.70
N ALA A 122 -16.12 -35.07 -19.77
CA ALA A 122 -15.20 -36.17 -20.08
C ALA A 122 -15.78 -37.19 -21.08
N ASP A 123 -17.09 -37.22 -21.28
CA ASP A 123 -17.76 -38.00 -22.33
C ASP A 123 -17.38 -37.56 -23.74
N GLN A 124 -16.99 -36.29 -23.91
CA GLN A 124 -16.66 -35.69 -25.21
C GLN A 124 -15.15 -35.55 -25.42
N VAL A 125 -14.34 -35.70 -24.38
CA VAL A 125 -12.87 -35.53 -24.43
C VAL A 125 -12.20 -36.64 -23.63
N PHE A 126 -11.46 -37.51 -24.33
CA PHE A 126 -10.82 -38.68 -23.73
C PHE A 126 -9.66 -38.34 -22.79
N ARG A 127 -8.92 -37.25 -23.06
CA ARG A 127 -7.86 -36.74 -22.18
C ARG A 127 -7.65 -35.24 -22.41
N ALA A 128 -7.85 -34.48 -21.35
CA ALA A 128 -7.44 -33.09 -21.29
C ALA A 128 -5.95 -33.02 -20.91
N ASP A 129 -5.11 -32.48 -21.79
CA ASP A 129 -3.71 -32.20 -21.45
C ASP A 129 -3.67 -31.00 -20.49
N LEU A 130 -3.44 -31.30 -19.22
CA LEU A 130 -3.25 -30.34 -18.14
C LEU A 130 -1.83 -30.48 -17.60
N PRO A 131 -1.08 -29.37 -17.40
CA PRO A 131 0.22 -29.39 -16.75
C PRO A 131 0.05 -29.60 -15.23
N MET A 132 -0.31 -30.83 -14.84
CA MET A 132 -0.67 -31.16 -13.45
C MET A 132 0.48 -30.95 -12.47
N GLN A 133 1.72 -31.26 -12.88
CA GLN A 133 2.92 -31.08 -12.05
C GLN A 133 3.18 -29.59 -11.77
N ASP A 134 3.23 -28.76 -12.81
CA ASP A 134 3.47 -27.31 -12.67
C ASP A 134 2.39 -26.63 -11.80
N LEU A 135 1.14 -27.06 -11.95
CA LEU A 135 0.02 -26.55 -11.14
C LEU A 135 0.15 -26.98 -9.67
N GLN A 136 0.54 -28.22 -9.39
CA GLN A 136 0.74 -28.68 -8.01
C GLN A 136 1.97 -28.06 -7.33
N GLU A 137 3.04 -27.80 -8.08
CA GLU A 137 4.21 -27.07 -7.58
C GLU A 137 3.89 -25.62 -7.27
N THR A 138 3.06 -24.98 -8.11
CA THR A 138 2.63 -23.59 -7.91
C THR A 138 1.58 -23.46 -6.80
N PHE A 139 0.68 -24.44 -6.70
CA PHE A 139 -0.47 -24.43 -5.79
C PHE A 139 -0.52 -25.72 -4.97
N SER A 140 0.18 -25.74 -3.84
CA SER A 140 0.25 -26.90 -2.92
C SER A 140 -1.09 -27.31 -2.31
N GLN A 141 -2.11 -26.44 -2.39
CA GLN A 141 -3.48 -26.68 -1.94
C GLN A 141 -4.27 -27.63 -2.86
N ILE A 142 -3.78 -27.92 -4.07
CA ILE A 142 -4.45 -28.83 -5.00
C ILE A 142 -4.29 -30.27 -4.48
N VAL A 143 -5.40 -30.86 -4.05
CA VAL A 143 -5.42 -32.24 -3.54
C VAL A 143 -5.52 -33.23 -4.70
N GLN A 144 -6.35 -32.93 -5.70
CA GLN A 144 -6.57 -33.88 -6.79
C GLN A 144 -7.12 -33.25 -8.07
N PHE A 145 -6.78 -33.89 -9.19
CA PHE A 145 -7.43 -33.69 -10.48
C PHE A 145 -8.46 -34.80 -10.73
N CYS A 146 -9.63 -34.43 -11.22
CA CYS A 146 -10.72 -35.34 -11.57
C CYS A 146 -11.27 -34.97 -12.94
N ASN A 147 -11.56 -35.98 -13.77
CA ASN A 147 -12.33 -35.79 -15.00
C ASN A 147 -13.68 -36.47 -14.84
N ILE A 148 -14.75 -35.73 -15.11
CA ILE A 148 -16.11 -36.18 -14.86
C ILE A 148 -17.01 -35.96 -16.08
N SER A 149 -18.03 -36.80 -16.18
CA SER A 149 -19.16 -36.58 -17.07
C SER A 149 -20.45 -36.72 -16.27
N VAL A 150 -21.18 -35.62 -16.17
CA VAL A 150 -22.46 -35.57 -15.45
C VAL A 150 -23.57 -36.29 -16.22
N LEU A 151 -23.45 -36.42 -17.55
CA LEU A 151 -24.42 -37.13 -18.39
C LEU A 151 -24.32 -38.65 -18.20
N THR A 152 -23.10 -39.18 -18.18
CA THR A 152 -22.85 -40.62 -18.02
C THR A 152 -22.74 -41.04 -16.56
N GLY A 153 -22.48 -40.09 -15.65
CA GLY A 153 -22.14 -40.34 -14.24
C GLY A 153 -20.67 -40.76 -14.03
N GLN A 154 -19.86 -40.81 -15.09
CA GLN A 154 -18.46 -41.20 -15.02
C GLN A 154 -17.66 -40.24 -14.12
N GLY A 155 -16.91 -40.81 -13.17
CA GLY A 155 -16.00 -40.07 -12.27
C GLY A 155 -16.69 -39.26 -11.16
N VAL A 156 -18.02 -39.05 -11.22
CA VAL A 156 -18.76 -38.24 -10.22
C VAL A 156 -18.79 -38.96 -8.87
N LYS A 157 -19.01 -40.28 -8.85
CA LYS A 157 -18.98 -41.07 -7.62
C LYS A 157 -17.60 -41.08 -6.97
N GLU A 158 -16.55 -41.29 -7.77
CA GLU A 158 -15.16 -41.25 -7.27
C GLU A 158 -14.80 -39.87 -6.69
N LEU A 159 -15.25 -38.80 -7.34
CA LEU A 159 -15.11 -37.44 -6.82
C LEU A 159 -15.82 -37.28 -5.46
N ALA A 160 -17.04 -37.79 -5.32
CA ALA A 160 -17.80 -37.72 -4.07
C ALA A 160 -17.10 -38.52 -2.94
N ASP A 161 -16.66 -39.74 -3.21
CA ASP A 161 -15.96 -40.58 -2.22
C ASP A 161 -14.67 -39.90 -1.72
N LYS A 162 -13.90 -39.30 -2.63
CA LYS A 162 -12.68 -38.55 -2.31
C LYS A 162 -12.97 -37.24 -1.59
N LEU A 163 -14.04 -36.55 -1.97
CA LEU A 163 -14.51 -35.36 -1.26
C LEU A 163 -14.80 -35.71 0.21
N PHE A 164 -15.51 -36.81 0.47
CA PHE A 164 -15.82 -37.24 1.84
C PHE A 164 -14.57 -37.62 2.63
N ASP A 165 -13.63 -38.35 2.03
CA ASP A 165 -12.36 -38.70 2.66
C ASP A 165 -11.53 -37.45 3.03
N VAL A 166 -11.43 -36.48 2.12
CA VAL A 166 -10.73 -35.21 2.38
C VAL A 166 -11.45 -34.38 3.44
N THR A 167 -12.79 -34.34 3.43
CA THR A 167 -13.58 -33.67 4.48
C THR A 167 -13.25 -34.25 5.84
N LEU A 168 -13.28 -35.57 6.00
CA LEU A 168 -13.04 -36.25 7.28
C LEU A 168 -11.61 -36.06 7.81
N ARG A 169 -10.64 -35.76 6.94
CA ARG A 169 -9.24 -35.51 7.31
C ARG A 169 -8.94 -34.05 7.70
N GLN A 170 -9.89 -33.14 7.52
CA GLN A 170 -9.67 -31.73 7.85
C GLN A 170 -9.43 -31.55 9.36
N SER A 171 -8.52 -30.65 9.73
CA SER A 171 -8.09 -30.46 11.12
C SER A 171 -9.21 -30.03 12.07
N TYR A 172 -10.22 -29.36 11.54
CA TYR A 172 -11.38 -28.88 12.30
C TYR A 172 -12.45 -29.95 12.51
N MET A 173 -12.38 -31.10 11.81
CA MET A 173 -13.32 -32.19 12.04
C MET A 173 -12.98 -32.91 13.34
N GLY A 174 -13.94 -32.93 14.27
CA GLY A 174 -13.75 -33.47 15.62
C GLY A 174 -13.38 -32.41 16.68
N GLU A 175 -13.33 -31.12 16.32
CA GLU A 175 -13.27 -30.03 17.30
C GLU A 175 -14.48 -30.12 18.26
N ARG A 176 -14.22 -29.99 19.56
CA ARG A 176 -15.26 -30.03 20.58
C ARG A 176 -15.87 -28.64 20.75
N VAL A 177 -17.14 -28.51 20.38
CA VAL A 177 -17.91 -27.28 20.56
C VAL A 177 -18.83 -27.42 21.78
N PRO A 178 -19.02 -26.37 22.61
CA PRO A 178 -19.96 -26.41 23.72
C PRO A 178 -21.38 -26.78 23.27
N SER A 179 -22.06 -27.63 24.03
CA SER A 179 -23.44 -28.05 23.75
C SER A 179 -24.41 -26.87 23.66
N ASN A 180 -24.15 -25.81 24.42
CA ASN A 180 -24.98 -24.62 24.44
C ASN A 180 -24.93 -23.85 23.12
N TRP A 181 -23.78 -23.87 22.44
CA TRP A 181 -23.60 -23.21 21.14
C TRP A 181 -24.40 -23.93 20.06
N LEU A 182 -24.48 -25.27 20.11
CA LEU A 182 -25.33 -26.06 19.21
C LEU A 182 -26.83 -25.81 19.45
N GLN A 183 -27.24 -25.61 20.70
CA GLN A 183 -28.62 -25.26 21.03
C GLN A 183 -28.95 -23.84 20.54
N PHE A 184 -28.02 -22.91 20.70
CA PHE A 184 -28.15 -21.55 20.19
C PHE A 184 -28.20 -21.50 18.66
N GLU A 185 -27.39 -22.30 17.96
CA GLU A 185 -27.46 -22.47 16.51
C GLU A 185 -28.85 -22.97 16.07
N LYS A 186 -29.41 -23.98 16.75
CA LYS A 186 -30.76 -24.48 16.45
C LYS A 186 -31.83 -23.39 16.64
N MET A 187 -31.69 -22.57 17.68
CA MET A 187 -32.58 -21.44 17.92
C MET A 187 -32.49 -20.38 16.80
N LEU A 188 -31.28 -20.04 16.37
CA LEU A 188 -31.03 -19.15 15.22
C LEU A 188 -31.63 -19.71 13.92
N LEU A 189 -31.38 -20.98 13.63
CA LEU A 189 -31.84 -21.64 12.41
C LEU A 189 -33.37 -21.84 12.39
N ALA A 190 -34.02 -21.94 13.55
CA ALA A 190 -35.48 -21.96 13.64
C ALA A 190 -36.11 -20.64 13.16
N LYS A 191 -35.38 -19.53 13.23
CA LYS A 191 -35.80 -18.19 12.78
C LYS A 191 -35.22 -17.80 11.42
N ARG A 192 -34.80 -18.77 10.61
CA ARG A 192 -34.19 -18.49 9.29
C ARG A 192 -35.12 -17.77 8.32
N ASP A 193 -36.44 -17.88 8.52
CA ASP A 193 -37.45 -17.16 7.74
C ASP A 193 -37.41 -15.64 7.93
N GLU A 194 -36.90 -15.16 9.07
CA GLU A 194 -36.73 -13.73 9.36
C GLU A 194 -35.55 -13.13 8.56
N LYS A 195 -34.64 -13.98 8.06
CA LYS A 195 -33.44 -13.70 7.23
C LYS A 195 -32.38 -12.80 7.88
N ILE A 196 -32.79 -11.81 8.67
CA ILE A 196 -31.96 -10.88 9.42
C ILE A 196 -32.60 -10.63 10.78
N ILE A 197 -31.79 -10.67 11.84
CA ILE A 197 -32.25 -10.48 13.22
C ILE A 197 -31.34 -9.47 13.91
N PRO A 198 -31.88 -8.49 14.66
CA PRO A 198 -31.06 -7.59 15.45
C PRO A 198 -30.24 -8.35 16.50
N PHE A 199 -28.98 -7.95 16.67
CA PHE A 199 -28.08 -8.59 17.64
C PHE A 199 -28.61 -8.49 19.08
N GLN A 200 -29.25 -7.37 19.42
CA GLN A 200 -29.80 -7.15 20.76
C GLN A 200 -30.91 -8.15 21.10
N ASP A 201 -31.78 -8.45 20.14
CA ASP A 201 -32.89 -9.37 20.33
C ASP A 201 -32.36 -10.80 20.57
N MET A 202 -31.41 -11.24 19.74
CA MET A 202 -30.78 -12.56 19.93
C MET A 202 -29.92 -12.65 21.19
N GLN A 203 -29.28 -11.56 21.59
CA GLN A 203 -28.52 -11.50 22.84
C GLN A 203 -29.45 -11.68 24.05
N GLN A 204 -30.59 -10.97 24.07
CA GLN A 204 -31.57 -11.10 25.14
C GLN A 204 -32.11 -12.53 25.23
N GLU A 205 -32.52 -13.09 24.10
CA GLU A 205 -33.05 -14.46 24.05
C GLU A 205 -32.04 -15.52 24.48
N ALA A 206 -30.76 -15.35 24.12
CA ALA A 206 -29.68 -16.26 24.52
C ALA A 206 -29.47 -16.28 26.04
N ILE A 207 -29.55 -15.10 26.67
CA ILE A 207 -29.38 -14.93 28.12
C ILE A 207 -30.63 -15.43 28.86
N GLU A 208 -31.83 -15.08 28.38
CA GLU A 208 -33.10 -15.55 28.96
C GLU A 208 -33.24 -17.07 28.90
N SER A 209 -32.78 -17.68 27.81
CA SER A 209 -32.77 -19.14 27.64
C SER A 209 -31.65 -19.84 28.41
N GLN A 210 -30.83 -19.10 29.18
CA GLN A 210 -29.66 -19.59 29.93
C GLN A 210 -28.65 -20.37 29.07
N LEU A 211 -28.63 -20.11 27.76
CA LEU A 211 -27.71 -20.77 26.83
C LEU A 211 -26.32 -20.15 26.92
N MET A 212 -26.24 -18.83 27.12
CA MET A 212 -24.99 -18.08 27.16
C MET A 212 -24.88 -17.26 28.45
N LEU A 213 -23.66 -17.14 29.00
CA LEU A 213 -23.43 -16.48 30.28
C LEU A 213 -23.24 -14.97 30.12
N ASP A 214 -22.60 -14.54 29.04
CA ASP A 214 -22.34 -13.14 28.77
C ASP A 214 -22.41 -12.77 27.28
N SER A 215 -22.27 -11.46 27.01
CA SER A 215 -22.31 -10.93 25.65
C SER A 215 -21.11 -11.33 24.79
N GLN A 216 -20.02 -11.79 25.41
CA GLN A 216 -18.78 -12.15 24.73
C GLN A 216 -18.90 -13.58 24.19
N ASP A 217 -19.46 -14.50 24.99
CA ASP A 217 -19.82 -15.86 24.59
C ASP A 217 -20.71 -15.87 23.34
N VAL A 218 -21.71 -14.98 23.31
CA VAL A 218 -22.61 -14.83 22.14
C VAL A 218 -21.82 -14.42 20.90
N LYS A 219 -20.91 -13.45 21.01
CA LYS A 219 -20.09 -12.97 19.88
C LYS A 219 -19.13 -14.04 19.38
N GLU A 220 -18.49 -14.78 20.27
CA GLU A 220 -17.58 -15.87 19.91
C GLU A 220 -18.32 -17.00 19.20
N CYS A 221 -19.50 -17.37 19.70
CA CYS A 221 -20.37 -18.33 19.04
C CYS A 221 -20.81 -17.83 17.65
N LEU A 222 -21.27 -16.59 17.51
CA LEU A 222 -21.65 -16.02 16.21
C LEU A 222 -20.47 -15.95 15.24
N THR A 223 -19.26 -15.68 15.73
CA THR A 223 -18.04 -15.69 14.93
C THR A 223 -17.73 -17.09 14.41
N LEU A 224 -17.85 -18.11 15.26
CA LEU A 224 -17.71 -19.51 14.84
C LEU A 224 -18.76 -19.88 13.78
N LEU A 225 -20.05 -19.55 14.02
CA LEU A 225 -21.13 -19.85 13.07
C LEU A 225 -20.98 -19.09 11.74
N HIS A 226 -20.39 -17.89 11.77
CA HIS A 226 -20.01 -17.15 10.58
C HIS A 226 -18.89 -17.86 9.79
N GLU A 227 -17.84 -18.34 10.46
CA GLU A 227 -16.76 -19.10 9.84
C GLU A 227 -17.21 -20.44 9.26
N LEU A 228 -18.18 -21.10 9.93
CA LEU A 228 -18.83 -22.31 9.44
C LEU A 228 -19.77 -22.03 8.25
N GLY A 229 -20.14 -20.76 8.04
CA GLY A 229 -21.01 -20.32 6.96
C GLY A 229 -22.50 -20.63 7.19
N SER A 230 -22.91 -21.00 8.41
CA SER A 230 -24.33 -21.22 8.75
C SER A 230 -25.09 -19.90 8.86
N ILE A 231 -24.43 -18.85 9.35
CA ILE A 231 -24.93 -17.47 9.40
C ILE A 231 -23.88 -16.50 8.84
N GLN A 232 -24.21 -15.21 8.75
CA GLN A 232 -23.24 -14.15 8.49
C GLN A 232 -23.33 -13.08 9.58
N TYR A 233 -22.22 -12.82 10.26
CA TYR A 233 -22.13 -11.82 11.33
C TYR A 233 -20.83 -11.02 11.20
N PHE A 234 -20.94 -9.70 11.22
CA PHE A 234 -19.81 -8.80 11.03
C PHE A 234 -19.55 -8.00 12.30
N ASN A 235 -18.50 -8.37 13.03
CA ASN A 235 -18.10 -7.73 14.29
C ASN A 235 -17.36 -6.39 14.05
N LYS A 236 -18.01 -5.45 13.35
CA LYS A 236 -17.54 -4.07 13.11
C LYS A 236 -18.54 -3.08 13.69
N ASP A 237 -18.08 -1.88 14.10
CA ASP A 237 -18.89 -0.93 14.87
C ASP A 237 -20.25 -0.57 14.23
N LEU A 238 -20.29 -0.41 12.91
CA LEU A 238 -21.51 -0.05 12.16
C LEU A 238 -22.35 -1.28 11.75
N LEU A 239 -21.77 -2.48 11.75
CA LEU A 239 -22.40 -3.69 11.22
C LEU A 239 -22.87 -4.67 12.30
N ARG A 240 -22.28 -4.61 13.51
CA ARG A 240 -22.54 -5.52 14.64
C ARG A 240 -23.98 -5.55 15.15
N SER A 241 -24.82 -4.61 14.69
CA SER A 241 -26.22 -4.48 15.10
C SER A 241 -27.14 -5.53 14.50
N GLN A 242 -26.70 -6.24 13.45
CA GLN A 242 -27.52 -7.21 12.72
C GLN A 242 -26.80 -8.55 12.56
N ILE A 243 -27.58 -9.63 12.60
CA ILE A 243 -27.17 -11.00 12.34
C ILE A 243 -27.95 -11.48 11.13
N ILE A 244 -27.26 -11.96 10.09
CA ILE A 244 -27.90 -12.49 8.90
C ILE A 244 -28.01 -14.00 9.06
N THR A 245 -29.23 -14.52 9.23
CA THR A 245 -29.49 -15.95 9.44
C THR A 245 -29.55 -16.73 8.13
N ASN A 246 -29.84 -16.07 7.01
CA ASN A 246 -29.82 -16.69 5.70
C ASN A 246 -28.72 -16.07 4.82
N PRO A 247 -27.59 -16.76 4.60
CA PRO A 247 -26.51 -16.25 3.75
C PRO A 247 -26.95 -15.92 2.32
N GLN A 248 -27.95 -16.62 1.77
CA GLN A 248 -28.50 -16.32 0.43
C GLN A 248 -29.06 -14.90 0.37
N TRP A 249 -29.66 -14.41 1.46
CA TRP A 249 -30.17 -13.04 1.53
C TRP A 249 -29.06 -12.00 1.36
N LEU A 250 -27.88 -12.24 1.92
CA LEU A 250 -26.73 -11.35 1.75
C LEU A 250 -26.23 -11.36 0.30
N VAL A 251 -26.18 -12.54 -0.32
CA VAL A 251 -25.83 -12.66 -1.74
C VAL A 251 -26.80 -11.85 -2.60
N ASP A 252 -28.11 -12.01 -2.38
CA ASP A 252 -29.15 -11.30 -3.13
C ASP A 252 -29.05 -9.78 -2.94
N VAL A 253 -28.70 -9.32 -1.74
CA VAL A 253 -28.43 -7.90 -1.44
C VAL A 253 -27.27 -7.36 -2.27
N MET A 254 -26.16 -8.11 -2.36
CA MET A 254 -24.98 -7.72 -3.14
C MET A 254 -25.27 -7.79 -4.64
N ALA A 255 -26.03 -8.78 -5.08
CA ALA A 255 -26.48 -8.92 -6.46
C ALA A 255 -27.31 -7.70 -6.90
N CYS A 256 -28.17 -7.13 -6.05
CA CYS A 256 -28.90 -5.90 -6.37
C CYS A 256 -27.99 -4.71 -6.79
N LEU A 257 -26.73 -4.67 -6.35
CA LEU A 257 -25.78 -3.63 -6.78
C LEU A 257 -25.06 -3.96 -8.08
N ILE A 258 -24.77 -5.24 -8.31
CA ILE A 258 -23.89 -5.69 -9.39
C ILE A 258 -24.69 -6.09 -10.64
N SER A 259 -25.88 -6.68 -10.45
CA SER A 259 -26.74 -7.13 -11.54
C SER A 259 -27.30 -5.92 -12.31
N VAL A 260 -26.92 -5.83 -13.58
CA VAL A 260 -27.21 -4.73 -14.54
C VAL A 260 -28.71 -4.55 -14.86
N LYS A 261 -29.62 -5.22 -14.15
CA LYS A 261 -31.05 -5.26 -14.46
C LYS A 261 -31.82 -3.99 -14.03
N GLU A 262 -31.20 -3.00 -13.38
CA GLU A 262 -31.87 -1.75 -12.99
C GLU A 262 -31.15 -0.48 -13.43
N ASN A 263 -31.86 0.35 -14.21
CA ASN A 263 -31.44 1.62 -14.86
C ASN A 263 -30.88 2.73 -13.94
N VAL A 264 -30.75 2.47 -12.64
CA VAL A 264 -30.46 3.47 -11.60
C VAL A 264 -28.95 3.73 -11.47
N ILE A 265 -28.13 2.69 -11.64
CA ILE A 265 -26.67 2.80 -11.62
C ILE A 265 -26.22 3.06 -13.05
N LYS A 266 -25.73 4.26 -13.33
CA LYS A 266 -25.24 4.65 -14.66
C LYS A 266 -23.74 4.90 -14.57
N ASN A 267 -22.98 4.25 -15.45
CA ASN A 267 -21.51 4.33 -15.49
C ASN A 267 -20.86 4.08 -14.11
N GLY A 268 -21.40 3.12 -13.35
CA GLY A 268 -20.93 2.77 -12.01
C GLY A 268 -21.23 3.81 -10.93
N ARG A 269 -22.15 4.76 -11.16
CA ARG A 269 -22.50 5.81 -10.19
C ARG A 269 -23.99 5.80 -9.85
N PHE A 270 -24.32 6.05 -8.58
CA PHE A 270 -25.70 6.26 -8.14
C PHE A 270 -25.80 7.30 -7.04
N LYS A 271 -26.91 8.05 -7.00
CA LYS A 271 -27.16 9.04 -5.95
C LYS A 271 -27.62 8.34 -4.67
N ARG A 272 -27.25 8.86 -3.49
CA ARG A 272 -27.66 8.30 -2.18
C ARG A 272 -29.18 8.28 -1.97
N LYS A 273 -29.94 9.11 -2.69
CA LYS A 273 -31.41 9.07 -2.73
C LYS A 273 -31.95 7.81 -3.41
N SER A 274 -31.20 7.25 -4.36
CA SER A 274 -31.57 6.09 -5.18
C SER A 274 -31.36 4.76 -4.48
N VAL A 275 -30.71 4.74 -3.31
CA VAL A 275 -30.61 3.60 -2.39
C VAL A 275 -31.98 2.95 -2.14
N LYS A 276 -33.03 3.76 -2.03
CA LYS A 276 -34.40 3.29 -1.82
C LYS A 276 -34.97 2.51 -3.00
N THR A 277 -34.45 2.75 -4.21
CA THR A 277 -34.84 2.07 -5.43
C THR A 277 -34.04 0.78 -5.59
N ILE A 278 -32.71 0.84 -5.39
CA ILE A 278 -31.80 -0.31 -5.48
C ILE A 278 -32.25 -1.44 -4.54
N TRP A 279 -32.56 -1.09 -3.29
CA TRP A 279 -33.01 -2.05 -2.28
C TRP A 279 -34.51 -1.95 -2.00
N ALA A 280 -35.32 -1.61 -3.01
CA ALA A 280 -36.78 -1.46 -2.84
C ALA A 280 -37.46 -2.72 -2.29
N LYS A 281 -36.89 -3.90 -2.55
CA LYS A 281 -37.38 -5.20 -2.03
C LYS A 281 -37.14 -5.39 -0.52
N TYR A 282 -36.30 -4.56 0.09
CA TYR A 282 -35.88 -4.69 1.48
C TYR A 282 -36.49 -3.58 2.37
N PRO A 283 -36.66 -3.82 3.68
CA PRO A 283 -37.17 -2.83 4.61
C PRO A 283 -36.35 -1.52 4.61
N LYS A 284 -37.04 -0.37 4.57
CA LYS A 284 -36.42 0.96 4.51
C LYS A 284 -35.49 1.26 5.69
N GLN A 285 -35.73 0.65 6.85
CA GLN A 285 -34.89 0.80 8.03
C GLN A 285 -33.48 0.21 7.81
N LEU A 286 -33.38 -0.83 6.99
CA LEU A 286 -32.12 -1.51 6.69
C LEU A 286 -31.32 -0.82 5.59
N HIS A 287 -31.93 0.04 4.77
CA HIS A 287 -31.25 0.68 3.63
C HIS A 287 -29.97 1.43 4.01
N SER A 288 -29.97 2.10 5.17
CA SER A 288 -28.76 2.76 5.68
C SER A 288 -27.69 1.74 6.03
N TRP A 289 -28.07 0.67 6.74
CA TRP A 289 -27.16 -0.40 7.13
C TRP A 289 -26.59 -1.15 5.92
N LEU A 290 -27.42 -1.46 4.91
CA LEU A 290 -26.99 -2.10 3.65
C LEU A 290 -25.98 -1.25 2.88
N LEU A 291 -26.14 0.07 2.88
CA LEU A 291 -25.15 0.95 2.27
C LEU A 291 -23.81 0.86 3.00
N HIS A 292 -23.81 1.00 4.33
CA HIS A 292 -22.59 0.86 5.14
C HIS A 292 -21.95 -0.52 4.97
N LEU A 293 -22.76 -1.59 4.86
CA LEU A 293 -22.27 -2.94 4.57
C LEU A 293 -21.43 -2.94 3.29
N THR A 294 -21.94 -2.34 2.22
CA THR A 294 -21.25 -2.32 0.92
C THR A 294 -20.04 -1.39 0.90
N GLU A 295 -20.04 -0.34 1.73
CA GLU A 295 -18.91 0.57 1.92
C GLU A 295 -17.79 -0.09 2.74
N GLU A 296 -18.14 -0.80 3.82
CA GLU A 296 -17.22 -1.57 4.67
C GLU A 296 -16.53 -2.72 3.94
N PHE A 297 -17.21 -3.26 2.91
CA PHE A 297 -16.65 -4.26 2.01
C PHE A 297 -15.95 -3.67 0.79
N GLU A 298 -15.87 -2.34 0.69
CA GLU A 298 -15.21 -1.61 -0.40
C GLU A 298 -15.79 -1.95 -1.79
N LEU A 299 -17.03 -2.42 -1.83
CA LEU A 299 -17.80 -2.60 -3.06
C LEU A 299 -18.34 -1.28 -3.58
N THR A 300 -18.64 -0.36 -2.68
CA THR A 300 -19.00 1.01 -3.02
C THR A 300 -18.22 1.99 -2.16
N TYR A 301 -18.11 3.24 -2.61
CA TYR A 301 -17.59 4.33 -1.79
C TYR A 301 -18.34 5.61 -2.06
N ALA A 302 -18.50 6.44 -1.03
CA ALA A 302 -19.14 7.73 -1.15
C ALA A 302 -18.13 8.78 -1.63
N LEU A 303 -18.53 9.60 -2.60
CA LEU A 303 -17.75 10.79 -2.98
C LEU A 303 -17.92 11.86 -1.91
N THR A 304 -16.84 12.54 -1.53
CA THR A 304 -16.85 13.58 -0.49
C THR A 304 -17.60 14.84 -0.93
N THR A 305 -17.57 15.19 -2.22
CA THR A 305 -18.16 16.43 -2.73
C THR A 305 -19.59 16.27 -3.22
N GLU A 306 -20.01 15.05 -3.54
CA GLU A 306 -21.34 14.76 -4.07
C GLU A 306 -22.04 13.71 -3.22
N LYS A 307 -23.35 13.82 -3.00
CA LYS A 307 -24.16 12.75 -2.37
C LYS A 307 -24.37 11.57 -3.35
N THR A 308 -23.28 11.10 -3.93
CA THR A 308 -23.16 10.09 -4.98
C THR A 308 -22.21 9.02 -4.48
N ASN A 309 -22.59 7.76 -4.65
CA ASN A 309 -21.75 6.61 -4.39
C ASN A 309 -21.27 6.04 -5.74
N VAL A 310 -20.05 5.52 -5.73
CA VAL A 310 -19.42 4.87 -6.88
C VAL A 310 -19.30 3.37 -6.60
N VAL A 311 -19.56 2.58 -7.63
CA VAL A 311 -19.35 1.13 -7.69
C VAL A 311 -18.18 0.88 -8.65
N PRO A 312 -16.93 0.72 -8.16
CA PRO A 312 -15.73 0.61 -9.00
C PRO A 312 -15.85 -0.41 -10.13
N CYS A 313 -16.46 -1.57 -9.86
CA CYS A 313 -16.53 -2.67 -10.82
C CYS A 313 -17.48 -2.42 -12.01
N LEU A 314 -18.36 -1.42 -11.89
CA LEU A 314 -19.31 -1.00 -12.92
C LEU A 314 -18.89 0.32 -13.59
N LEU A 315 -17.72 0.86 -13.26
CA LEU A 315 -17.16 2.00 -13.96
C LEU A 315 -16.90 1.66 -15.45
N PRO A 316 -16.98 2.67 -16.34
CA PRO A 316 -16.73 2.45 -17.76
C PRO A 316 -15.28 2.02 -18.00
N GLU A 317 -15.04 1.26 -19.07
CA GLU A 317 -13.68 0.90 -19.49
C GLU A 317 -12.98 2.05 -20.23
N THR A 318 -13.77 2.95 -20.82
CA THR A 318 -13.29 4.11 -21.58
C THR A 318 -12.59 5.09 -20.65
N GLU A 319 -11.36 5.42 -20.99
CA GLU A 319 -10.56 6.45 -20.32
C GLU A 319 -11.22 7.83 -20.54
N PRO A 320 -11.54 8.57 -19.47
CA PRO A 320 -12.11 9.91 -19.58
C PRO A 320 -11.05 10.91 -20.04
N GLU A 321 -11.48 12.04 -20.59
CA GLU A 321 -10.58 13.17 -20.84
C GLU A 321 -10.19 13.81 -19.50
N TYR A 322 -8.89 14.00 -19.29
CA TYR A 322 -8.34 14.69 -18.13
C TYR A 322 -7.13 15.54 -18.53
N GLU A 323 -6.86 16.57 -17.74
CA GLU A 323 -5.71 17.44 -17.95
C GLU A 323 -4.46 16.81 -17.31
N TRP A 324 -3.45 16.52 -18.14
CA TRP A 324 -2.12 16.12 -17.68
C TRP A 324 -1.13 17.22 -18.04
N PRO A 325 -0.59 17.97 -17.05
CA PRO A 325 0.28 19.11 -17.34
C PRO A 325 1.54 18.71 -18.10
N GLU A 326 1.90 19.50 -19.11
CA GLU A 326 3.21 19.39 -19.74
C GLU A 326 4.30 19.86 -18.76
N LEU A 327 5.42 19.12 -18.72
CA LEU A 327 6.61 19.45 -17.94
C LEU A 327 7.29 20.70 -18.53
N SER A 328 6.70 21.87 -18.25
CA SER A 328 7.15 23.17 -18.75
C SER A 328 7.81 24.02 -17.68
N ASP A 329 7.57 23.73 -16.40
CA ASP A 329 8.22 24.34 -15.25
C ASP A 329 9.37 23.48 -14.73
N ASP A 330 10.56 24.07 -14.54
CA ASP A 330 11.76 23.45 -13.91
C ASP A 330 11.52 22.93 -12.47
N GLU A 331 10.32 23.15 -11.93
CA GLU A 331 9.93 22.86 -10.54
C GLU A 331 9.06 21.62 -10.40
N ILE A 332 8.55 21.06 -11.50
CA ILE A 332 7.68 19.88 -11.51
C ILE A 332 8.47 18.73 -12.10
N GLN A 333 8.64 17.68 -11.32
CA GLN A 333 9.26 16.43 -11.76
C GLN A 333 8.19 15.36 -11.94
N GLU A 334 8.43 14.44 -12.88
CA GLU A 334 7.61 13.26 -13.07
C GLU A 334 8.37 12.01 -12.62
N MET A 335 7.68 11.14 -11.89
CA MET A 335 8.20 9.84 -11.50
C MET A 335 7.21 8.74 -11.89
N LYS A 336 7.73 7.65 -12.44
CA LYS A 336 6.94 6.48 -12.82
C LYS A 336 7.34 5.28 -11.97
N LEU A 337 6.37 4.66 -11.32
CA LEU A 337 6.47 3.40 -10.59
C LEU A 337 5.71 2.31 -11.35
N THR A 338 6.23 1.08 -11.39
CA THR A 338 5.55 -0.03 -12.08
C THR A 338 5.54 -1.27 -11.21
N TYR A 339 4.35 -1.77 -10.90
CA TYR A 339 4.11 -3.01 -10.18
C TYR A 339 3.80 -4.11 -11.19
N GLN A 340 4.69 -5.07 -11.30
CA GLN A 340 4.48 -6.26 -12.11
C GLN A 340 4.07 -7.42 -11.21
N PHE A 341 2.79 -7.78 -11.24
CA PHE A 341 2.25 -8.89 -10.47
C PHE A 341 2.51 -10.21 -11.20
N LYS A 342 2.68 -11.31 -10.45
CA LYS A 342 2.53 -12.66 -11.03
C LYS A 342 1.06 -12.95 -11.30
N TYR A 343 0.20 -12.48 -10.40
CA TYR A 343 -1.25 -12.48 -10.52
C TYR A 343 -1.77 -11.21 -9.85
N LEU A 344 -2.56 -10.42 -10.57
CA LEU A 344 -3.23 -9.25 -10.00
C LEU A 344 -4.58 -9.71 -9.44
N PRO A 345 -4.78 -9.70 -8.11
CA PRO A 345 -6.05 -10.11 -7.53
C PRO A 345 -7.20 -9.26 -8.05
N ALA A 346 -8.30 -9.92 -8.43
CA ALA A 346 -9.54 -9.23 -8.73
C ALA A 346 -9.90 -8.31 -7.55
N GLY A 347 -10.41 -7.12 -7.84
CA GLY A 347 -10.83 -6.19 -6.79
C GLY A 347 -9.70 -5.42 -6.09
N LEU A 348 -8.41 -5.81 -6.18
CA LEU A 348 -7.31 -5.03 -5.59
C LEU A 348 -7.35 -3.58 -6.06
N PHE A 349 -7.51 -3.39 -7.38
CA PHE A 349 -7.60 -2.05 -7.98
C PHE A 349 -8.85 -1.29 -7.51
N ASN A 350 -9.99 -1.97 -7.39
CA ASN A 350 -11.25 -1.38 -6.95
C ASN A 350 -11.19 -0.92 -5.48
N ARG A 351 -10.55 -1.72 -4.64
CA ARG A 351 -10.27 -1.38 -3.23
C ARG A 351 -9.29 -0.21 -3.13
N ALA A 352 -8.27 -0.19 -3.99
CA ALA A 352 -7.36 0.96 -4.09
C ALA A 352 -8.12 2.24 -4.46
N GLN A 353 -9.02 2.20 -5.45
CA GLN A 353 -9.89 3.34 -5.79
C GLN A 353 -10.78 3.77 -4.62
N SER A 354 -11.35 2.80 -3.88
CA SER A 354 -12.16 3.09 -2.69
C SER A 354 -11.34 3.76 -1.58
N ARG A 355 -10.16 3.25 -1.24
CA ARG A 355 -9.27 3.84 -0.21
C ARG A 355 -8.68 5.19 -0.64
N LEU A 356 -8.46 5.41 -1.93
CA LEU A 356 -7.88 6.63 -2.49
C LEU A 356 -8.92 7.67 -2.91
N CYS A 357 -10.22 7.39 -2.74
CA CYS A 357 -11.30 8.24 -3.22
C CYS A 357 -11.22 9.69 -2.73
N GLN A 358 -10.70 9.91 -1.51
CA GLN A 358 -10.56 11.24 -0.92
C GLN A 358 -9.58 12.14 -1.68
N TYR A 359 -8.67 11.53 -2.44
CA TYR A 359 -7.68 12.22 -3.27
C TYR A 359 -8.05 12.19 -4.74
N SER A 360 -9.09 11.44 -5.12
CA SER A 360 -9.44 11.26 -6.52
C SER A 360 -10.16 12.48 -7.07
N ASP A 361 -9.86 12.84 -8.31
CA ASP A 361 -10.77 13.69 -9.07
C ASP A 361 -12.00 12.86 -9.45
N ASN A 362 -13.18 13.31 -9.00
CA ASN A 362 -14.44 12.62 -9.25
C ASN A 362 -14.79 12.54 -10.73
N ALA A 363 -14.24 13.39 -11.60
CA ALA A 363 -14.48 13.33 -13.04
C ALA A 363 -13.60 12.27 -13.74
N ALA A 364 -12.40 11.99 -13.22
CA ALA A 364 -11.37 11.20 -13.88
C ALA A 364 -11.11 9.83 -13.19
N VAL A 365 -12.18 9.04 -13.04
CA VAL A 365 -12.12 7.65 -12.54
C VAL A 365 -12.84 6.71 -13.49
N TRP A 366 -12.18 5.62 -13.87
CA TRP A 366 -12.69 4.58 -14.74
C TRP A 366 -12.22 3.20 -14.28
N LYS A 367 -12.65 2.13 -14.94
CA LYS A 367 -12.41 0.76 -14.47
C LYS A 367 -10.92 0.39 -14.33
N LYS A 368 -10.06 0.99 -15.15
CA LYS A 368 -8.62 0.69 -15.22
C LYS A 368 -7.73 1.88 -14.83
N GLY A 369 -8.30 2.96 -14.30
CA GLY A 369 -7.51 4.14 -13.92
C GLY A 369 -8.20 5.09 -12.96
N SER A 370 -7.39 5.85 -12.24
CA SER A 370 -7.85 6.89 -11.33
C SER A 370 -6.82 8.01 -11.28
N LEU A 371 -7.29 9.24 -11.52
CA LEU A 371 -6.51 10.46 -11.35
C LEU A 371 -6.69 10.99 -9.93
N LEU A 372 -5.57 11.30 -9.28
CA LEU A 372 -5.49 11.71 -7.90
C LEU A 372 -4.80 13.07 -7.80
N HIS A 373 -5.31 13.96 -6.95
CA HIS A 373 -4.76 15.28 -6.69
C HIS A 373 -4.55 15.48 -5.20
N LYS A 374 -3.33 15.87 -4.82
CA LYS A 374 -3.03 16.24 -3.43
C LYS A 374 -1.82 17.15 -3.36
N ASN A 375 -1.91 18.28 -2.64
CA ASN A 375 -0.77 19.13 -2.28
C ASN A 375 0.16 19.52 -3.46
N ARG A 376 -0.41 19.97 -4.59
CA ARG A 376 0.33 20.27 -5.85
C ARG A 376 0.98 19.06 -6.53
N HIS A 377 0.63 17.85 -6.11
CA HIS A 377 0.93 16.63 -6.83
C HIS A 377 -0.30 16.13 -7.58
N ILE A 378 -0.06 15.63 -8.78
CA ILE A 378 -1.04 14.92 -9.59
C ILE A 378 -0.50 13.51 -9.79
N ALA A 379 -1.30 12.49 -9.51
CA ALA A 379 -0.91 11.11 -9.66
C ALA A 379 -1.93 10.35 -10.51
N LEU A 380 -1.45 9.59 -11.48
CA LEU A 380 -2.25 8.72 -12.33
C LEU A 380 -1.93 7.27 -11.97
N LEU A 381 -2.89 6.59 -11.38
CA LEU A 381 -2.83 5.16 -11.14
C LEU A 381 -3.57 4.44 -12.26
N ARG A 382 -2.89 3.58 -13.03
CA ARG A 382 -3.45 2.90 -14.21
C ARG A 382 -3.09 1.42 -14.25
N GLN A 383 -4.05 0.58 -14.61
CA GLN A 383 -3.81 -0.79 -15.02
C GLN A 383 -3.57 -0.84 -16.54
N THR A 384 -2.33 -1.09 -16.94
CA THR A 384 -1.92 -1.14 -18.36
C THR A 384 -2.13 -2.52 -18.98
N LYS A 385 -1.81 -3.58 -18.23
CA LYS A 385 -2.00 -4.98 -18.63
C LYS A 385 -2.71 -5.72 -17.49
N ASP A 386 -3.11 -6.97 -17.75
CA ASP A 386 -3.82 -7.77 -16.75
C ASP A 386 -3.04 -7.97 -15.43
N GLN A 387 -1.71 -7.90 -15.49
CA GLN A 387 -0.81 -8.09 -14.35
C GLN A 387 0.11 -6.88 -14.08
N GLU A 388 -0.15 -5.74 -14.71
CA GLU A 388 0.72 -4.57 -14.62
C GLU A 388 -0.07 -3.35 -14.13
N LEU A 389 0.36 -2.79 -12.99
CA LEU A 389 -0.12 -1.50 -12.50
C LEU A 389 1.00 -0.47 -12.62
N VAL A 390 0.69 0.66 -13.24
CA VAL A 390 1.59 1.79 -13.42
C VAL A 390 1.07 2.96 -12.60
N LEU A 391 1.95 3.59 -11.86
CA LEU A 391 1.68 4.82 -11.14
C LEU A 391 2.61 5.90 -11.67
N ILE A 392 2.05 6.99 -12.16
CA ILE A 392 2.80 8.15 -12.63
C ILE A 392 2.46 9.30 -11.70
N VAL A 393 3.47 9.98 -11.16
CA VAL A 393 3.29 11.11 -10.24
C VAL A 393 4.03 12.30 -10.78
N GLN A 394 3.34 13.43 -10.90
CA GLN A 394 3.92 14.73 -11.18
C GLN A 394 3.80 15.64 -9.96
N GLY A 395 4.86 16.38 -9.66
CA GLY A 395 4.83 17.44 -8.63
C GLY A 395 6.22 17.89 -8.23
N PRO A 396 6.34 18.72 -7.18
CA PRO A 396 7.63 19.29 -6.77
C PRO A 396 8.64 18.27 -6.21
N LYS A 397 8.13 17.17 -5.63
CA LYS A 397 8.88 16.03 -5.10
C LYS A 397 8.05 14.75 -5.27
N PRO A 398 7.94 14.20 -6.49
CA PRO A 398 7.08 13.06 -6.76
C PRO A 398 7.47 11.81 -5.93
N GLU A 399 8.74 11.70 -5.51
CA GLU A 399 9.25 10.67 -4.61
C GLU A 399 8.52 10.61 -3.25
N ASN A 400 8.00 11.74 -2.76
CA ASN A 400 7.31 11.81 -1.48
C ASN A 400 5.88 11.28 -1.54
N VAL A 401 5.36 11.00 -2.73
CA VAL A 401 4.03 10.40 -2.91
C VAL A 401 4.17 8.89 -2.75
N LEU A 402 4.41 8.46 -1.52
CA LEU A 402 4.38 7.05 -1.14
C LEU A 402 2.93 6.59 -0.97
N PHE A 403 2.40 5.88 -1.95
CA PHE A 403 1.14 5.16 -1.79
C PHE A 403 1.37 3.82 -1.06
N LEU A 404 1.63 3.90 0.25
CA LEU A 404 1.58 2.76 1.19
C LEU A 404 0.23 2.02 1.14
N VAL A 405 -0.80 2.62 0.53
CA VAL A 405 -2.14 2.08 0.41
C VAL A 405 -2.15 0.76 -0.36
N LEU A 406 -1.38 0.62 -1.45
CA LEU A 406 -1.34 -0.64 -2.21
C LEU A 406 -0.68 -1.76 -1.39
N GLU A 407 0.45 -1.48 -0.74
CA GLU A 407 1.13 -2.43 0.14
C GLU A 407 0.24 -2.85 1.31
N ALA A 408 -0.40 -1.88 1.97
CA ALA A 408 -1.32 -2.14 3.08
C ALA A 408 -2.51 -2.97 2.63
N LEU A 409 -3.11 -2.66 1.47
CA LEU A 409 -4.22 -3.44 0.90
C LEU A 409 -3.82 -4.87 0.57
N ILE A 410 -2.64 -5.05 -0.01
CA ILE A 410 -2.10 -6.39 -0.31
C ILE A 410 -1.94 -7.18 0.99
N LEU A 411 -1.33 -6.59 2.02
CA LEU A 411 -1.12 -7.25 3.32
C LEU A 411 -2.42 -7.51 4.11
N GLU A 412 -3.42 -6.63 3.99
CA GLU A 412 -4.68 -6.70 4.73
C GLU A 412 -5.63 -7.76 4.15
N PHE A 413 -5.72 -7.86 2.82
CA PHE A 413 -6.78 -8.64 2.16
C PHE A 413 -6.30 -9.84 1.35
N PHE A 414 -5.00 -9.98 1.08
CA PHE A 414 -4.51 -11.02 0.18
C PHE A 414 -3.29 -11.73 0.73
N HIS A 415 -3.30 -13.07 0.67
CA HIS A 415 -2.19 -13.91 1.09
C HIS A 415 -1.35 -14.35 -0.11
N GLY A 416 -0.02 -14.26 0.00
CA GLY A 416 0.88 -14.82 -1.01
C GLY A 416 0.90 -14.10 -2.37
N VAL A 417 0.33 -12.89 -2.46
CA VAL A 417 0.44 -12.06 -3.67
C VAL A 417 1.91 -11.68 -3.87
N SER A 418 2.43 -12.02 -5.05
CA SER A 418 3.81 -11.69 -5.42
C SER A 418 3.82 -10.69 -6.57
N TYR A 419 4.64 -9.65 -6.38
CA TYR A 419 4.88 -8.62 -7.39
C TYR A 419 6.37 -8.25 -7.40
N ASP A 420 6.80 -7.64 -8.49
CA ASP A 420 8.09 -6.98 -8.61
C ASP A 420 7.84 -5.50 -8.88
N LEU A 421 8.22 -4.65 -7.93
CA LEU A 421 8.12 -3.20 -8.05
C LEU A 421 9.36 -2.70 -8.80
N SER A 422 9.15 -1.88 -9.82
CA SER A 422 10.23 -1.23 -10.55
C SER A 422 10.19 0.28 -10.32
N ILE A 423 11.34 0.84 -9.96
CA ILE A 423 11.54 2.29 -9.73
C ILE A 423 12.45 2.88 -10.79
N PRO A 424 12.25 4.14 -11.19
CA PRO A 424 13.06 4.76 -12.23
C PRO A 424 14.42 5.18 -11.67
N CYS A 425 15.42 5.21 -12.53
CA CYS A 425 16.72 5.80 -12.23
C CYS A 425 16.56 7.30 -11.99
N ILE A 426 16.83 7.74 -10.76
CA ILE A 426 16.72 9.14 -10.33
C ILE A 426 17.49 10.08 -11.26
N ASP A 427 18.74 9.73 -11.59
CA ASP A 427 19.55 10.54 -12.49
C ASP A 427 18.99 10.63 -13.92
N CYS A 428 18.30 9.59 -14.41
CA CYS A 428 17.63 9.66 -15.71
C CYS A 428 16.43 10.61 -15.66
N VAL A 429 15.67 10.58 -14.56
CA VAL A 429 14.53 11.48 -14.34
C VAL A 429 15.00 12.93 -14.24
N HIS A 430 16.07 13.19 -13.48
CA HIS A 430 16.67 14.53 -13.37
C HIS A 430 17.21 15.07 -14.70
N MET A 431 17.64 14.20 -15.61
CA MET A 431 18.05 14.59 -16.96
C MET A 431 16.86 14.81 -17.92
N GLY A 432 15.62 14.68 -17.45
CA GLY A 432 14.42 14.83 -18.27
C GLY A 432 14.23 13.69 -19.28
N SER A 433 14.79 12.51 -19.02
CA SER A 433 14.62 11.36 -19.90
C SER A 433 13.17 10.86 -19.85
N GLN A 434 12.50 10.79 -21.00
CA GLN A 434 11.14 10.25 -21.09
C GLN A 434 11.05 8.73 -20.89
N ASP A 435 12.18 8.02 -20.97
CA ASP A 435 12.22 6.57 -20.81
C ASP A 435 13.40 6.16 -19.90
N PRO A 436 13.33 6.46 -18.59
CA PRO A 436 14.41 6.15 -17.65
C PRO A 436 14.65 4.64 -17.56
N HIS A 437 15.85 4.25 -17.13
CA HIS A 437 16.09 2.86 -16.74
C HIS A 437 15.29 2.53 -15.48
N MET A 438 14.67 1.36 -15.44
CA MET A 438 13.88 0.90 -14.31
C MET A 438 14.65 -0.15 -13.50
N PHE A 439 14.91 0.13 -12.23
CA PHE A 439 15.50 -0.82 -11.28
C PHE A 439 14.40 -1.64 -10.63
N SER A 440 14.48 -2.97 -10.73
CA SER A 440 13.56 -3.86 -10.02
C SER A 440 13.91 -3.95 -8.53
N LEU A 441 12.88 -4.03 -7.69
CA LEU A 441 12.98 -4.15 -6.25
C LEU A 441 13.77 -5.39 -5.88
N ARG A 442 13.61 -6.51 -6.61
CA ARG A 442 14.40 -7.72 -6.41
C ARG A 442 15.90 -7.47 -6.57
N ASN A 443 16.30 -6.71 -7.59
CA ASN A 443 17.71 -6.39 -7.83
C ASN A 443 18.24 -5.42 -6.77
N VAL A 444 17.45 -4.42 -6.38
CA VAL A 444 17.82 -3.48 -5.30
C VAL A 444 17.98 -4.21 -3.96
N LYS A 445 17.02 -5.07 -3.57
CA LYS A 445 17.11 -5.88 -2.35
C LYS A 445 18.33 -6.80 -2.36
N ARG A 446 18.56 -7.53 -3.46
CA ARG A 446 19.74 -8.38 -3.62
C ARG A 446 21.04 -7.58 -3.50
N ALA A 447 21.08 -6.35 -4.02
CA ALA A 447 22.24 -5.48 -3.92
C ALA A 447 22.48 -5.01 -2.46
N ILE A 448 21.41 -4.72 -1.70
CA ILE A 448 21.47 -4.44 -0.27
C ILE A 448 22.00 -5.65 0.52
N ASP A 449 21.48 -6.85 0.24
CA ASP A 449 21.90 -8.10 0.90
C ASP A 449 23.39 -8.39 0.65
N LEU A 450 23.87 -8.09 -0.55
CA LEU A 450 25.27 -8.20 -0.95
C LEU A 450 26.12 -7.00 -0.52
N LYS A 451 25.55 -6.00 0.18
CA LYS A 451 26.20 -4.77 0.64
C LYS A 451 26.88 -3.99 -0.49
N ALA A 452 26.29 -4.01 -1.68
CA ALA A 452 26.76 -3.20 -2.80
C ALA A 452 26.55 -1.70 -2.48
N PRO A 453 27.51 -0.81 -2.79
CA PRO A 453 27.36 0.62 -2.51
C PRO A 453 26.51 1.36 -3.56
N PHE A 454 26.43 0.83 -4.79
CA PHE A 454 25.72 1.45 -5.90
C PHE A 454 25.18 0.40 -6.88
N LEU A 455 24.24 0.82 -7.72
CA LEU A 455 23.78 0.10 -8.90
C LEU A 455 24.00 0.95 -10.15
N GLN A 456 24.34 0.29 -11.26
CA GLN A 456 24.54 0.96 -12.54
C GLN A 456 23.24 0.95 -13.36
N CYS A 457 22.83 2.12 -13.84
CA CYS A 457 21.78 2.27 -14.82
C CYS A 457 22.22 1.69 -16.15
N MET A 458 21.48 0.73 -16.73
CA MET A 458 21.91 0.07 -17.98
C MET A 458 21.61 0.87 -19.25
N LYS A 459 20.80 1.94 -19.17
CA LYS A 459 20.51 2.80 -20.34
C LYS A 459 21.54 3.91 -20.52
N ASN A 460 21.81 4.65 -19.44
CA ASN A 460 22.66 5.84 -19.45
C ASN A 460 23.94 5.67 -18.60
N PHE A 461 24.23 4.47 -18.10
CA PHE A 461 25.42 4.13 -17.31
C PHE A 461 25.66 4.97 -16.04
N HIS A 462 24.62 5.65 -15.53
CA HIS A 462 24.65 6.36 -14.25
C HIS A 462 24.96 5.41 -13.09
N ILE A 463 25.76 5.90 -12.14
CA ILE A 463 26.08 5.18 -10.91
C ILE A 463 25.17 5.72 -9.82
N VAL A 464 24.14 4.95 -9.48
CA VAL A 464 23.12 5.36 -8.51
C VAL A 464 23.42 4.72 -7.17
N ALA A 465 23.55 5.54 -6.11
CA ALA A 465 23.74 5.04 -4.76
C ALA A 465 22.53 4.23 -4.29
N ILE A 466 22.76 3.13 -3.58
CA ILE A 466 21.66 2.29 -3.07
C ILE A 466 20.76 3.07 -2.11
N ASP A 467 21.33 3.93 -1.26
CA ASP A 467 20.56 4.73 -0.31
C ASP A 467 19.48 5.56 -1.01
N SER A 468 19.81 6.18 -2.15
CA SER A 468 18.87 6.96 -2.96
C SER A 468 17.78 6.09 -3.58
N LEU A 469 18.07 4.85 -3.95
CA LEU A 469 17.05 3.91 -4.41
C LEU A 469 16.17 3.44 -3.25
N THR A 470 16.74 3.19 -2.07
CA THR A 470 15.98 2.74 -0.90
C THR A 470 15.03 3.79 -0.35
N SER A 471 15.34 5.08 -0.47
CA SER A 471 14.42 6.15 -0.10
C SER A 471 13.18 6.22 -1.00
N LEU A 472 13.20 5.58 -2.18
CA LEU A 472 12.03 5.50 -3.06
C LEU A 472 11.18 4.25 -2.83
N LEU A 473 11.68 3.30 -2.04
CA LEU A 473 11.03 2.03 -1.83
C LEU A 473 10.03 2.12 -0.67
N PRO A 474 8.92 1.35 -0.75
CA PRO A 474 8.06 1.17 0.40
C PRO A 474 8.88 0.52 1.54
N PRO A 475 8.76 1.03 2.78
CA PRO A 475 9.50 0.53 3.91
C PRO A 475 9.10 -0.92 4.22
N SER A 476 10.09 -1.81 4.21
CA SER A 476 9.91 -3.25 4.50
C SER A 476 9.98 -3.60 5.98
N SER A 477 10.45 -2.68 6.82
CA SER A 477 10.56 -2.85 8.26
C SER A 477 10.25 -1.55 9.00
N THR A 478 9.93 -1.65 10.29
CA THR A 478 9.78 -0.48 11.17
C THR A 478 11.05 0.38 11.21
N ALA A 479 12.23 -0.23 11.13
CA ALA A 479 13.50 0.50 11.06
C ALA A 479 13.68 1.26 9.72
N ASP A 480 13.23 0.68 8.61
CA ASP A 480 13.24 1.37 7.31
C ASP A 480 12.23 2.51 7.29
N TYR A 481 11.07 2.32 7.91
CA TYR A 481 10.04 3.34 8.09
C TYR A 481 10.54 4.54 8.90
N GLU A 482 11.22 4.29 10.04
CA GLU A 482 11.84 5.33 10.86
C GLU A 482 12.94 6.09 10.11
N ARG A 483 13.78 5.40 9.32
CA ARG A 483 14.77 6.06 8.45
C ARG A 483 14.10 6.96 7.42
N HIS A 484 13.02 6.49 6.80
CA HIS A 484 12.26 7.26 5.81
C HIS A 484 11.65 8.52 6.42
N ILE A 485 10.99 8.41 7.58
CA ILE A 485 10.44 9.56 8.31
C ILE A 485 11.55 10.53 8.73
N THR A 486 12.66 10.03 9.26
CA THR A 486 13.77 10.87 9.72
C THR A 486 14.40 11.62 8.54
N GLY A 487 14.54 10.97 7.38
CA GLY A 487 14.98 11.58 6.13
C GLY A 487 14.03 12.67 5.64
N MET A 488 12.73 12.38 5.56
CA MET A 488 11.71 13.39 5.20
C MET A 488 11.71 14.57 6.19
N LEU A 489 11.77 14.32 7.50
CA LEU A 489 11.84 15.38 8.52
C LEU A 489 13.11 16.23 8.38
N HIS A 490 14.22 15.63 8.00
CA HIS A 490 15.46 16.35 7.71
C HIS A 490 15.31 17.23 6.47
N GLU A 491 14.77 16.70 5.38
CA GLU A 491 14.49 17.47 4.16
C GLU A 491 13.47 18.58 4.39
N LEU A 492 12.47 18.37 5.24
CA LEU A 492 11.50 19.38 5.64
C LEU A 492 12.11 20.47 6.50
N LYS A 493 13.07 20.13 7.37
CA LYS A 493 13.90 21.12 8.06
C LYS A 493 14.76 21.92 7.09
N GLU A 494 15.31 21.28 6.06
CA GLU A 494 16.05 22.00 5.01
C GLU A 494 15.12 22.90 4.17
N LEU A 495 13.94 22.43 3.78
CA LEU A 495 12.95 23.23 3.04
C LEU A 495 12.40 24.40 3.86
N SER A 496 12.11 24.19 5.15
CA SER A 496 11.70 25.28 6.05
C SER A 496 12.85 26.26 6.33
N SER A 497 14.10 25.78 6.38
CA SER A 497 15.27 26.66 6.46
C SER A 497 15.43 27.52 5.19
N SER A 498 15.02 27.00 4.03
CA SER A 498 15.00 27.74 2.76
C SER A 498 13.88 28.79 2.67
N ALA A 499 12.83 28.69 3.49
CA ALA A 499 11.74 29.66 3.59
C ALA A 499 12.09 30.86 4.51
N SER A 500 13.09 30.71 5.41
CA SER A 500 13.71 31.85 6.07
C SER A 500 14.83 32.38 5.18
N ALA A 501 14.75 33.64 4.74
CA ALA A 501 15.78 34.31 3.94
C ALA A 501 17.09 34.57 4.74
N MET A 502 17.51 33.64 5.60
CA MET A 502 18.76 33.69 6.34
C MET A 502 19.83 32.92 5.59
N VAL A 503 20.92 33.61 5.25
CA VAL A 503 22.08 32.99 4.62
C VAL A 503 22.68 31.98 5.58
N GLN A 504 22.73 30.71 5.19
CA GLN A 504 23.36 29.65 6.00
C GLN A 504 24.86 29.61 5.70
N VAL A 505 25.68 29.90 6.71
CA VAL A 505 27.14 29.97 6.61
C VAL A 505 27.78 28.84 7.41
N LEU A 506 28.74 28.15 6.79
CA LEU A 506 29.57 27.14 7.47
C LEU A 506 30.95 27.71 7.75
N VAL A 507 31.34 27.79 9.02
CA VAL A 507 32.67 28.27 9.45
C VAL A 507 33.56 27.06 9.74
N LEU A 508 34.58 26.86 8.90
CA LEU A 508 35.61 25.83 9.03
C LEU A 508 36.72 26.37 9.93
N CYS A 509 37.02 25.70 11.03
CA CYS A 509 38.10 26.07 11.94
C CYS A 509 38.76 24.86 12.60
N HIS A 510 39.99 25.05 13.09
CA HIS A 510 40.66 24.06 13.91
C HIS A 510 40.15 24.10 15.37
N ALA A 511 40.26 23.00 16.11
CA ALA A 511 39.76 22.85 17.47
C ALA A 511 40.19 23.96 18.43
N LEU A 512 41.46 24.37 18.35
CA LEU A 512 42.03 25.41 19.20
C LEU A 512 41.54 26.83 18.85
N ASP A 513 41.00 27.02 17.64
CA ASP A 513 40.50 28.32 17.17
C ASP A 513 38.99 28.49 17.47
N SER A 514 38.32 27.40 17.87
CA SER A 514 36.92 27.42 18.29
C SER A 514 36.76 28.02 19.69
N GLN A 515 37.75 27.87 20.57
CA GLN A 515 37.67 28.34 21.97
C GLN A 515 38.98 28.95 22.46
N SER A 516 38.94 30.19 22.93
CA SER A 516 40.06 30.86 23.62
C SER A 516 39.70 31.22 25.06
N LYS A 517 40.65 31.09 25.98
CA LYS A 517 40.53 31.51 27.40
C LYS A 517 40.65 33.03 27.59
N LYS A 518 41.09 33.78 26.57
CA LYS A 518 41.21 35.24 26.62
C LYS A 518 39.92 35.90 26.12
N LYS A 519 39.29 36.75 26.93
CA LYS A 519 38.01 37.45 26.63
C LYS A 519 38.03 38.27 25.33
N GLU A 520 39.20 38.74 24.90
CA GLU A 520 39.35 39.64 23.75
C GLU A 520 39.78 38.94 22.45
N ALA A 521 40.10 37.64 22.48
CA ALA A 521 40.58 36.92 21.31
C ALA A 521 39.49 36.79 20.23
N ILE A 522 39.89 36.90 18.97
CA ILE A 522 39.02 36.66 17.82
C ILE A 522 38.99 35.15 17.59
N THR A 523 37.82 34.53 17.75
CA THR A 523 37.64 33.07 17.64
C THR A 523 36.55 32.76 16.63
N ALA A 524 36.55 31.55 16.09
CA ALA A 524 35.50 31.09 15.18
C ALA A 524 34.10 31.18 15.84
N LYS A 525 34.02 30.90 17.14
CA LYS A 525 32.78 31.04 17.93
C LYS A 525 32.31 32.49 18.03
N ARG A 526 33.23 33.44 18.24
CA ARG A 526 32.92 34.88 18.25
C ARG A 526 32.44 35.34 16.86
N LEU A 527 33.09 34.91 15.78
CA LEU A 527 32.65 35.17 14.41
C LEU A 527 31.22 34.65 14.16
N CYS A 528 30.92 33.40 14.53
CA CYS A 528 29.57 32.84 14.39
C CYS A 528 28.53 33.63 15.19
N SER A 529 28.84 34.03 16.43
CA SER A 529 27.93 34.85 17.24
C SER A 529 27.69 36.25 16.66
N SER A 530 28.73 36.88 16.11
CA SER A 530 28.64 38.19 15.45
C SER A 530 27.93 38.14 14.10
N LEU A 531 27.96 37.00 13.41
CA LEU A 531 27.14 36.76 12.22
C LEU A 531 25.66 36.55 12.60
N GLY A 532 25.40 35.83 13.70
CA GLY A 532 24.06 35.60 14.25
C GLY A 532 23.34 36.90 14.65
N THR A 533 24.03 37.84 15.30
CA THR A 533 23.45 39.16 15.65
C THR A 533 23.16 40.03 14.44
N ARG A 534 23.70 39.68 13.26
CA ARG A 534 23.55 40.41 12.00
C ARG A 534 22.67 39.64 10.99
N ASN A 535 21.77 38.79 11.50
CA ASN A 535 20.78 38.00 10.75
C ASN A 535 21.36 36.97 9.75
N ILE A 536 22.55 36.42 10.05
CA ILE A 536 23.16 35.32 9.28
C ILE A 536 23.26 34.09 10.17
N ASN A 537 22.71 32.97 9.71
CA ASN A 537 22.75 31.73 10.47
C ASN A 537 24.11 31.04 10.24
N ALA A 538 25.02 31.13 11.21
CA ALA A 538 26.37 30.60 11.13
C ALA A 538 26.52 29.35 12.00
N SER A 539 26.91 28.24 11.37
CA SER A 539 27.25 26.99 12.05
C SER A 539 28.76 26.74 11.95
N GLN A 540 29.37 26.25 13.03
CA GLN A 540 30.79 25.91 13.04
C GLN A 540 31.01 24.42 12.73
N LEU A 541 32.04 24.15 11.92
CA LEU A 541 32.63 22.82 11.74
C LEU A 541 34.03 22.84 12.31
N VAL A 542 34.19 22.17 13.45
CA VAL A 542 35.47 22.08 14.16
C VAL A 542 36.22 20.84 13.69
N ILE A 543 37.30 21.04 12.93
CA ILE A 543 38.14 19.95 12.44
C ILE A 543 39.01 19.48 13.61
N ALA A 544 38.70 18.29 14.13
CA ALA A 544 39.40 17.68 15.26
C ALA A 544 39.52 16.17 15.03
N GLY A 545 40.58 15.71 14.35
CA GLY A 545 41.13 14.35 14.31
C GLY A 545 40.24 13.16 13.87
N LYS A 546 38.94 13.14 14.18
CA LYS A 546 37.92 12.14 13.81
C LYS A 546 36.56 12.83 13.71
N GLN A 547 36.29 13.51 12.60
CA GLN A 547 34.91 13.76 12.18
C GLN A 547 34.42 12.60 11.33
N THR A 548 33.20 12.14 11.55
CA THR A 548 32.53 11.18 10.67
C THR A 548 32.26 11.86 9.32
N GLN A 549 32.62 11.20 8.21
CA GLN A 549 32.35 11.69 6.84
C GLN A 549 30.88 12.11 6.64
N VAL A 550 29.97 11.50 7.39
CA VAL A 550 28.54 11.82 7.45
C VAL A 550 28.28 13.26 7.94
N GLU A 551 28.91 13.71 9.03
CA GLU A 551 28.68 15.06 9.58
C GLU A 551 29.21 16.16 8.64
N LEU A 552 30.35 15.90 8.02
CA LEU A 552 30.91 16.76 6.97
C LEU A 552 29.96 16.85 5.76
N GLY A 553 29.42 15.72 5.31
CA GLY A 553 28.45 15.65 4.20
C GLY A 553 27.19 16.47 4.47
N THR A 554 26.56 16.29 5.64
CA THR A 554 25.31 16.99 6.00
C THR A 554 25.51 18.51 6.11
N LYS A 555 26.63 18.95 6.70
CA LYS A 555 26.94 20.39 6.84
C LYS A 555 27.37 21.04 5.52
N LEU A 556 28.02 20.31 4.63
CA LEU A 556 28.34 20.79 3.28
C LEU A 556 27.11 20.85 2.38
N ALA A 557 26.15 19.93 2.54
CA ALA A 557 24.91 19.93 1.77
C ALA A 557 24.00 21.14 2.09
N SER A 558 23.98 21.58 3.35
CA SER A 558 23.09 22.65 3.82
C SER A 558 23.67 24.08 3.71
N CYS A 559 24.97 24.28 3.50
CA CYS A 559 25.59 25.62 3.60
C CYS A 559 25.57 26.46 2.30
N GLN A 560 25.09 27.70 2.33
CA GLN A 560 25.08 28.56 1.12
C GLN A 560 26.45 29.19 0.84
N VAL A 561 27.21 29.54 1.89
CA VAL A 561 28.56 30.10 1.81
C VAL A 561 29.45 29.44 2.86
N MET A 562 30.70 29.15 2.49
CA MET A 562 31.71 28.63 3.40
C MET A 562 32.68 29.74 3.82
N ILE A 563 33.03 29.79 5.10
CA ILE A 563 34.09 30.63 5.63
C ILE A 563 35.20 29.71 6.15
N ALA A 564 36.40 29.83 5.61
CA ALA A 564 37.58 29.18 6.19
C ALA A 564 38.31 30.14 7.11
N VAL A 565 38.41 29.76 8.39
CA VAL A 565 39.21 30.46 9.39
C VAL A 565 40.65 29.96 9.28
N ILE A 566 41.51 30.82 8.77
CA ILE A 566 42.93 30.52 8.54
C ILE A 566 43.72 31.05 9.73
N SER A 567 44.16 30.13 10.57
CA SER A 567 45.10 30.37 11.68
C SER A 567 46.39 29.58 11.45
N GLU A 568 47.40 29.82 12.29
CA GLU A 568 48.62 29.02 12.26
C GLU A 568 48.36 27.54 12.56
N GLN A 569 47.46 27.25 13.51
CA GLN A 569 47.06 25.89 13.89
C GLN A 569 46.30 25.19 12.76
N PHE A 570 45.40 25.90 12.09
CA PHE A 570 44.68 25.39 10.92
C PHE A 570 45.63 25.05 9.77
N CYS A 571 46.67 25.85 9.57
CA CYS A 571 47.65 25.61 8.50
C CYS A 571 48.66 24.49 8.83
N LYS A 572 48.91 24.23 10.12
CA LYS A 572 49.83 23.16 10.58
C LYS A 572 49.15 21.79 10.66
N ASP A 573 47.84 21.73 10.82
CA ASP A 573 47.09 20.46 10.88
C ASP A 573 46.84 19.89 9.47
N GLN A 574 47.36 18.68 9.22
CA GLN A 574 47.20 17.97 7.97
C GLN A 574 45.72 17.68 7.63
N ALA A 575 44.89 17.38 8.63
CA ALA A 575 43.46 17.12 8.41
C ALA A 575 42.73 18.38 7.91
N CYS A 576 43.10 19.55 8.45
CA CYS A 576 42.58 20.84 7.99
C CYS A 576 43.02 21.13 6.55
N ALA A 577 44.29 20.87 6.21
CA ALA A 577 44.83 21.08 4.87
C ALA A 577 44.17 20.17 3.81
N ASP A 578 43.93 18.90 4.16
CA ASP A 578 43.29 17.93 3.27
C ASP A 578 41.83 18.28 3.00
N ILE A 579 41.07 18.62 4.04
CA ILE A 579 39.66 19.05 3.92
C ILE A 579 39.56 20.36 3.13
N PHE A 580 40.42 21.34 3.41
CA PHE A 580 40.43 22.60 2.69
C PHE A 580 40.74 22.41 1.20
N SER A 581 41.72 21.57 0.88
CA SER A 581 42.07 21.22 -0.51
C SER A 581 40.95 20.46 -1.22
N PHE A 582 40.29 19.53 -0.53
CA PHE A 582 39.12 18.80 -1.03
C PHE A 582 37.97 19.76 -1.36
N ILE A 583 37.63 20.65 -0.43
CA ILE A 583 36.56 21.64 -0.62
C ILE A 583 36.87 22.53 -1.81
N LYS A 584 38.11 23.04 -1.90
CA LYS A 584 38.50 23.94 -2.99
C LYS A 584 38.46 23.27 -4.37
N ARG A 585 38.78 21.98 -4.47
CA ARG A 585 38.83 21.24 -5.74
C ARG A 585 37.47 20.67 -6.15
N ASN A 586 36.68 20.16 -5.20
CA ASN A 586 35.52 19.33 -5.49
C ASN A 586 34.17 20.01 -5.15
N VAL A 587 34.14 21.03 -4.28
CA VAL A 587 32.90 21.67 -3.84
C VAL A 587 32.69 22.99 -4.58
N LYS A 588 31.66 23.08 -5.42
CA LYS A 588 31.32 24.27 -6.23
C LYS A 588 30.67 25.42 -5.45
N ARG A 589 30.84 25.49 -4.11
CA ARG A 589 30.21 26.52 -3.27
C ARG A 589 31.13 27.72 -3.02
N PRO A 590 30.59 28.94 -2.84
CA PRO A 590 31.41 30.12 -2.57
C PRO A 590 32.20 29.97 -1.26
N LEU A 591 33.51 30.20 -1.32
CA LEU A 591 34.43 30.17 -0.19
C LEU A 591 34.97 31.57 0.10
N VAL A 592 34.95 31.98 1.36
CA VAL A 592 35.53 33.23 1.86
C VAL A 592 36.59 32.87 2.91
N CYS A 593 37.80 33.42 2.78
CA CYS A 593 38.86 33.17 3.76
C CYS A 593 38.93 34.31 4.77
N ALA A 594 38.94 33.96 6.07
CA ALA A 594 39.12 34.88 7.18
C ALA A 594 40.41 34.51 7.92
N VAL A 595 41.41 35.37 7.89
CA VAL A 595 42.71 35.11 8.54
C VAL A 595 42.68 35.66 9.96
N ILE A 596 42.95 34.80 10.94
CA ILE A 596 43.04 35.14 12.37
C ILE A 596 44.48 34.88 12.83
N ASP A 597 45.02 35.75 13.69
CA ASP A 597 46.36 35.61 14.30
C ASP A 597 47.54 35.54 13.31
N ALA A 598 47.65 36.52 12.40
CA ALA A 598 48.76 36.61 11.43
C ALA A 598 49.85 37.62 11.80
N ASN A 599 50.32 37.64 13.05
CA ASN A 599 51.44 38.51 13.45
C ASN A 599 52.78 38.07 12.83
N ASP A 600 52.94 36.79 12.49
CA ASP A 600 54.24 36.23 12.10
C ASP A 600 54.32 35.81 10.61
N GLN A 601 53.24 35.99 9.82
CA GLN A 601 53.09 35.62 8.40
C GLN A 601 53.48 34.16 8.01
N GLN A 602 53.88 33.32 8.94
CA GLN A 602 54.39 31.96 8.70
C GLN A 602 53.38 31.07 7.96
N TRP A 603 52.07 31.29 8.17
CA TRP A 603 51.00 30.55 7.48
C TRP A 603 51.08 30.64 5.95
N ARG A 604 51.66 31.71 5.39
CA ARG A 604 51.83 31.89 3.94
C ARG A 604 52.77 30.87 3.30
N SER A 605 53.66 30.28 4.09
CA SER A 605 54.60 29.24 3.62
C SER A 605 54.00 27.83 3.55
N THR A 606 52.73 27.67 3.97
CA THR A 606 52.03 26.37 3.98
C THR A 606 51.22 26.15 2.70
N ILE A 607 50.81 24.89 2.46
CA ILE A 607 49.95 24.52 1.32
C ILE A 607 48.63 25.31 1.34
N VAL A 608 48.02 25.44 2.53
CA VAL A 608 46.81 26.26 2.72
C VAL A 608 47.10 27.73 2.41
N GLY A 609 48.25 28.25 2.87
CA GLY A 609 48.69 29.62 2.57
C GLY A 609 48.88 29.90 1.08
N ALA A 610 49.45 28.97 0.33
CA ALA A 610 49.62 29.08 -1.11
C ALA A 610 48.25 29.14 -1.83
N ILE A 611 47.28 28.32 -1.42
CA ILE A 611 45.92 28.35 -1.98
C ILE A 611 45.22 29.69 -1.64
N VAL A 612 45.32 30.14 -0.39
CA VAL A 612 44.71 31.40 0.07
C VAL A 612 45.36 32.62 -0.58
N SER A 613 46.65 32.56 -0.96
CA SER A 613 47.34 33.67 -1.63
C SER A 613 46.74 34.06 -2.99
N THR A 614 46.04 33.12 -3.63
CA THR A 614 45.31 33.34 -4.88
C THR A 614 43.89 33.89 -4.68
N GLU A 615 43.47 34.06 -3.42
CA GLU A 615 42.11 34.45 -3.03
C GLU A 615 42.11 35.76 -2.25
N ILE A 616 41.02 36.51 -2.37
CA ILE A 616 40.84 37.71 -1.57
C ILE A 616 40.33 37.30 -0.19
N TYR A 617 41.15 37.49 0.85
CA TYR A 617 40.81 37.16 2.25
C TYR A 617 40.51 38.42 3.08
N VAL A 618 39.86 38.24 4.23
CA VAL A 618 39.63 39.30 5.23
C VAL A 618 40.59 39.08 6.40
N ASN A 619 41.31 40.12 6.81
CA ASN A 619 42.33 40.02 7.84
C ASN A 619 41.81 40.54 9.19
N PHE A 620 41.79 39.67 10.20
CA PHE A 620 41.33 39.94 11.58
C PHE A 620 42.49 40.10 12.58
N ASN A 621 43.64 40.66 12.16
CA ASN A 621 44.82 40.81 13.04
C ASN A 621 44.69 41.84 14.17
N SER A 622 43.75 42.78 14.11
CA SER A 622 43.55 43.79 15.16
C SER A 622 42.16 43.72 15.76
N THR A 623 42.08 43.66 17.08
CA THR A 623 40.83 43.75 17.85
C THR A 623 40.19 45.13 17.78
N SER A 624 40.96 46.20 17.51
CA SER A 624 40.44 47.58 17.41
C SER A 624 39.59 47.84 16.18
N HIS A 625 39.76 47.05 15.10
CA HIS A 625 39.03 47.19 13.83
C HIS A 625 38.10 46.00 13.57
N TYR A 626 37.71 45.28 14.62
CA TYR A 626 36.92 44.06 14.50
C TYR A 626 35.59 44.31 13.79
N ASP A 627 34.85 45.35 14.16
CA ASP A 627 33.54 45.64 13.57
C ASP A 627 33.64 46.07 12.10
N ASP A 628 34.64 46.88 11.74
CA ASP A 628 34.92 47.26 10.34
C ASP A 628 35.25 46.04 9.47
N LYS A 629 36.04 45.10 10.01
CA LYS A 629 36.39 43.84 9.33
C LYS A 629 35.23 42.86 9.26
N MET A 630 34.33 42.89 10.24
CA MET A 630 33.07 42.15 10.17
C MET A 630 32.14 42.70 9.09
N ASP A 631 32.09 44.03 8.91
CA ASP A 631 31.35 44.64 7.80
C ASP A 631 31.93 44.27 6.43
N GLU A 632 33.27 44.26 6.31
CA GLU A 632 33.97 43.79 5.11
C GLU A 632 33.63 42.31 4.81
N LEU A 633 33.66 41.45 5.83
CA LEU A 633 33.29 40.04 5.71
C LEU A 633 31.83 39.87 5.26
N LEU A 634 30.90 40.65 5.81
CA LEU A 634 29.48 40.61 5.45
C LEU A 634 29.21 41.08 4.04
N GLN A 635 29.87 42.16 3.60
CA GLN A 635 29.76 42.63 2.21
C GLN A 635 30.19 41.54 1.23
N ARG A 636 31.25 40.78 1.56
CA ARG A 636 31.73 39.67 0.73
C ARG A 636 30.81 38.45 0.75
N ILE A 637 30.24 38.11 1.90
CA ILE A 637 29.21 37.07 1.98
C ILE A 637 28.02 37.48 1.11
N LYS A 638 27.53 38.72 1.25
CA LYS A 638 26.39 39.24 0.48
C LYS A 638 26.67 39.29 -1.03
N SER A 639 27.87 39.68 -1.45
CA SER A 639 28.22 39.70 -2.88
C SER A 639 28.30 38.30 -3.49
N LYS A 640 28.87 37.34 -2.77
CA LYS A 640 28.89 35.92 -3.18
C LYS A 640 27.51 35.28 -3.16
N VAL A 641 26.63 35.70 -2.25
CA VAL A 641 25.22 35.27 -2.20
C VAL A 641 24.39 35.89 -3.32
N GLN A 642 24.60 37.17 -3.67
CA GLN A 642 23.89 37.83 -4.78
C GLN A 642 24.19 37.16 -6.13
N LEU A 643 25.44 36.74 -6.38
CA LEU A 643 25.81 35.93 -7.55
C LEU A 643 25.09 34.56 -7.60
N SER A 644 24.73 34.00 -6.44
CA SER A 644 23.97 32.74 -6.34
C SER A 644 22.44 32.91 -6.38
N SER A 645 21.93 34.12 -6.08
CA SER A 645 20.49 34.38 -5.90
C SER A 645 19.81 35.10 -7.07
N VAL A 646 20.55 35.59 -8.09
CA VAL A 646 19.97 36.03 -9.37
C VAL A 646 19.21 34.90 -10.09
N LYS A 647 19.47 33.62 -9.75
CA LYS A 647 18.69 32.47 -10.25
C LYS A 647 17.46 32.07 -9.41
N LYS A 648 17.24 32.64 -8.21
CA LYS A 648 16.19 32.16 -7.27
C LYS A 648 15.22 33.23 -6.74
N LYS A 649 15.36 34.49 -7.13
CA LYS A 649 14.66 35.62 -6.48
C LYS A 649 13.19 35.84 -6.83
N LYS A 650 12.47 34.85 -7.37
CA LYS A 650 11.01 34.94 -7.58
C LYS A 650 10.16 34.23 -6.52
N LYS A 651 10.76 33.59 -5.52
CA LYS A 651 10.06 32.72 -4.56
C LYS A 651 10.43 33.01 -3.12
N ALA A 652 9.62 33.80 -2.41
CA ALA A 652 9.60 33.76 -0.95
C ALA A 652 8.34 34.48 -0.44
N GLU A 653 7.16 33.91 -0.67
CA GLU A 653 5.95 34.35 0.03
C GLU A 653 4.86 33.28 -0.01
N GLU A 654 5.16 32.05 0.42
CA GLU A 654 4.10 31.07 0.73
C GLU A 654 4.60 30.13 1.83
N LYS A 655 3.85 30.06 2.93
CA LYS A 655 4.09 29.09 4.01
C LYS A 655 3.81 27.69 3.47
N PHE A 656 4.77 26.79 3.62
CA PHE A 656 4.58 25.38 3.28
C PHE A 656 3.91 24.67 4.46
N ASP A 657 2.62 24.35 4.32
CA ASP A 657 2.00 23.33 5.17
C ASP A 657 2.40 21.96 4.64
N VAL A 658 3.24 21.25 5.39
CA VAL A 658 3.66 19.89 5.04
C VAL A 658 2.96 18.91 5.97
N PHE A 659 2.22 18.00 5.36
CA PHE A 659 1.55 16.90 6.04
C PHE A 659 2.38 15.61 5.92
N ILE A 660 2.73 15.02 7.07
CA ILE A 660 3.26 13.66 7.17
C ILE A 660 2.03 12.75 7.31
N SER A 661 1.82 11.84 6.36
CA SER A 661 0.70 10.91 6.37
C SER A 661 0.87 9.87 7.48
N TYR A 662 0.12 10.00 8.58
CA TYR A 662 0.01 8.96 9.59
C TYR A 662 -1.19 8.05 9.29
N SER A 663 -1.05 6.76 9.60
CA SER A 663 -2.18 5.85 9.68
C SER A 663 -3.19 6.32 10.73
N TRP A 664 -4.47 6.03 10.50
CA TRP A 664 -5.59 6.45 11.36
C TRP A 664 -5.45 6.05 12.84
N LEU A 665 -4.76 4.94 13.13
CA LEU A 665 -4.52 4.48 14.51
C LEU A 665 -3.59 5.42 15.30
N ASN A 666 -2.59 6.01 14.66
CA ASN A 666 -1.56 6.80 15.35
C ASN A 666 -2.06 8.21 15.70
N SER A 667 -3.01 8.76 14.92
CA SER A 667 -3.60 10.08 15.21
C SER A 667 -4.39 10.08 16.51
N LYS A 668 -5.16 9.03 16.80
CA LYS A 668 -5.91 8.91 18.07
C LYS A 668 -4.98 8.78 19.29
N ASP A 669 -3.92 7.98 19.16
CA ASP A 669 -2.94 7.78 20.23
C ASP A 669 -2.09 9.04 20.49
N ALA A 670 -1.82 9.85 19.46
CA ALA A 670 -1.14 11.14 19.56
C ALA A 670 -1.97 12.21 20.29
N VAL A 671 -3.28 12.29 20.00
CA VAL A 671 -4.22 13.17 20.73
C VAL A 671 -4.35 12.73 22.18
N ALA A 672 -4.48 11.41 22.43
CA ALA A 672 -4.51 10.86 23.78
C ALA A 672 -3.24 11.16 24.61
N LYS A 673 -2.09 11.34 23.94
CA LYS A 673 -0.81 11.73 24.55
C LYS A 673 -0.57 13.25 24.65
N GLY A 674 -1.58 14.08 24.35
CA GLY A 674 -1.59 15.50 24.68
C GLY A 674 -1.17 16.48 23.57
N LEU A 675 -1.11 16.05 22.31
CA LEU A 675 -0.93 16.95 21.18
C LEU A 675 -2.20 17.77 20.91
N LYS A 676 -2.05 19.08 20.67
CA LYS A 676 -3.17 19.98 20.36
C LYS A 676 -3.81 19.63 19.01
N GLU A 677 -5.11 19.44 19.04
CA GLU A 677 -5.95 19.29 17.85
C GLU A 677 -6.03 20.61 17.07
N ILE A 678 -6.00 20.53 15.75
CA ILE A 678 -6.14 21.67 14.84
C ILE A 678 -7.35 21.38 13.97
N ALA A 679 -8.16 22.37 13.59
CA ALA A 679 -9.37 22.14 12.77
C ALA A 679 -9.12 21.43 11.42
N SER A 680 -7.86 21.23 11.01
CA SER A 680 -7.41 20.49 9.84
C SER A 680 -6.82 19.11 10.12
N SER A 681 -6.80 18.62 11.38
CA SER A 681 -6.36 17.26 11.70
C SER A 681 -7.45 16.23 11.37
N LEU A 682 -7.10 15.19 10.63
CA LEU A 682 -7.99 14.07 10.30
C LEU A 682 -8.09 13.11 11.50
N GLY A 683 -9.30 12.97 12.04
CA GLY A 683 -9.54 12.12 13.21
C GLY A 683 -10.93 12.22 13.86
N GLU A 684 -11.99 12.45 13.08
CA GLU A 684 -13.37 12.09 13.46
C GLU A 684 -14.08 11.38 12.30
#